data_AF-A0A009RA63-F1
#
_entry.id   AF-A0A009RA63-F1
#
_cell.length_a   1.000
_cell.length_b   1.000
_cell.length_c   1.000
_cell.angle_alpha   90.00
_cell.angle_beta   90.00
_cell.angle_gamma   90.00
#
_symmetry.space_group_name_H-M   'P 1'
#
loop_
_entity.id
_entity.type
_entity.pdbx_description
1 polymer ?
#
loop_
_entity_poly.entity_id
_entity_poly.type
_entity_poly.pdbx_seq_one_letter_code
_entity_poly.pdbx_strand_id
1 'polypeptide(L)'
;MTLQQATLPTPRFDQIELENLKQDIQQAIQAGQEFLNTLTAAPTDAAQQLAVLEQVDTLENNLSESWGVLSHLNAVMSNAETREVYQSLLPALSEYYTQLGQHTALYQTYQHIHDGQGYTSLSPAQQSAIRLALRDFKLSGVALEGEEKKRYAEISARLSQLSSDFSNHVLDATQAYFKPLTEDQLKGLPESNIELLKQYGKQRELDQAVATLDFPAYFAIMTYADDRALREELYRAYVTRASDQSEQTEFDNSKIMEEILSLRQEMAKLLGFNNYAEYSLASKMAPDVKTVHEFLVDLAEHARAPALQEVAELQDIAKQNGVDELKPWDTTYYSEKLKQQQFNLSQEALKPYFPAPKVVQGLFQIVQRLYGINIIERQAPVWHPDARYFELEDQGQVIGGFFFDIYARTGKRGGAWMNGFRSRMQTLHGLQKPICYMVCNFTPPVGDQPALLTHDEVITLFHEFGHGLHHMLTEVDNISVAGTHGVAWDAVELPSQFMEFWSWDKECLDVLSEHIDSKQTLPQELLDALLNARFFQSGMQTLRQLEFALFDLTIHTKTPALNSEQIQQTLNDIRKQYAVVPTVDYNRFQHSFSHIFAGGYAAGYYSYKWAEVLASDAFDRFENEGIFNTQTGKEFRQAILAVGGKDTALEAFVNFRGREPKIDALLRHQGWTNDNKTA
;
A
#
# COMPACT_ATOMS: atom_id res chain seq x y z
N MET A 1 6.82 32.94 -1.71
CA MET A 1 6.99 33.24 -0.27
C MET A 1 8.06 32.30 0.25
N THR A 2 8.97 32.76 1.12
CA THR A 2 9.96 31.87 1.73
C THR A 2 9.23 30.97 2.74
N LEU A 3 9.31 29.65 2.55
CA LEU A 3 8.73 28.69 3.49
C LEU A 3 9.43 28.82 4.84
N GLN A 4 8.68 28.68 5.93
CA GLN A 4 9.27 28.59 7.26
C GLN A 4 9.96 27.22 7.42
N GLN A 5 11.04 27.18 8.18
CA GLN A 5 11.75 25.93 8.48
C GLN A 5 10.84 24.95 9.24
N ALA A 6 11.05 23.65 9.00
CA ALA A 6 10.42 22.59 9.79
C ALA A 6 10.70 22.77 11.28
N THR A 7 9.68 22.50 12.10
CA THR A 7 9.73 22.53 13.56
C THR A 7 10.01 21.16 14.15
N LEU A 8 9.63 20.09 13.45
CA LEU A 8 9.93 18.71 13.82
C LEU A 8 11.32 18.27 13.31
N PRO A 9 12.00 17.32 13.99
CA PRO A 9 13.28 16.79 13.53
C PRO A 9 13.08 15.91 12.29
N THR A 10 13.54 16.39 11.13
CA THR A 10 13.53 15.69 9.84
C THR A 10 14.91 15.13 9.50
N PRO A 11 15.02 14.04 8.72
CA PRO A 11 16.31 13.58 8.22
C PRO A 11 17.01 14.67 7.41
N ARG A 12 18.33 14.78 7.56
CA ARG A 12 19.17 15.69 6.78
C ARG A 12 19.54 15.06 5.44
N PHE A 13 18.55 14.78 4.59
CA PHE A 13 18.74 14.11 3.29
C PHE A 13 19.83 14.77 2.41
N ASP A 14 20.03 16.07 2.55
CA ASP A 14 21.07 16.86 1.89
C ASP A 14 22.51 16.55 2.35
N GLN A 15 22.66 15.82 3.45
CA GLN A 15 23.93 15.54 4.14
C GLN A 15 24.15 14.04 4.42
N ILE A 16 23.25 13.17 3.96
CA ILE A 16 23.39 11.73 4.18
C ILE A 16 24.53 11.20 3.31
N GLU A 17 25.52 10.60 3.96
CA GLU A 17 26.52 9.74 3.32
C GLU A 17 26.15 8.29 3.64
N LEU A 18 26.05 7.44 2.62
CA LEU A 18 25.57 6.06 2.78
C LEU A 18 26.45 5.23 3.71
N GLU A 19 27.77 5.47 3.72
CA GLU A 19 28.69 4.80 4.64
C GLU A 19 28.46 5.17 6.10
N ASN A 20 28.14 6.44 6.40
CA ASN A 20 27.81 6.85 7.77
C ASN A 20 26.47 6.25 8.20
N LEU A 21 25.47 6.29 7.32
CA LEU A 21 24.16 5.69 7.59
C LEU A 21 24.26 4.17 7.82
N LYS A 22 25.11 3.48 7.05
CA LYS A 22 25.43 2.06 7.25
C LYS A 22 26.03 1.81 8.63
N GLN A 23 27.00 2.64 9.05
CA GLN A 23 27.60 2.53 10.38
C GLN A 23 26.58 2.78 11.49
N ASP A 24 25.70 3.76 11.36
CA ASP A 24 24.65 4.06 12.33
C ASP A 24 23.69 2.87 12.51
N ILE A 25 23.28 2.24 11.40
CA ILE A 25 22.42 1.03 11.43
C ILE A 25 23.16 -0.13 12.10
N GLN A 26 24.43 -0.35 11.78
CA GLN A 26 25.23 -1.41 12.41
C GLN A 26 25.39 -1.19 13.91
N GLN A 27 25.60 0.06 14.34
CA GLN A 27 25.69 0.41 15.76
C GLN A 27 24.34 0.22 16.48
N ALA A 28 23.22 0.59 15.84
CA ALA A 28 21.89 0.35 16.39
C ALA A 28 21.59 -1.15 16.56
N ILE A 29 21.94 -1.97 15.57
CA ILE A 29 21.86 -3.44 15.65
C ILE A 29 22.72 -3.96 16.80
N GLN A 30 23.98 -3.52 16.89
CA GLN A 30 24.91 -3.95 17.93
C GLN A 30 24.40 -3.58 19.34
N ALA A 31 23.87 -2.37 19.53
CA ALA A 31 23.30 -1.94 20.80
C ALA A 31 22.12 -2.84 21.23
N GLY A 32 21.27 -3.22 20.27
CA GLY A 32 20.20 -4.19 20.50
C GLY A 32 20.73 -5.57 20.89
N GLN A 33 21.73 -6.08 20.19
CA GLN A 33 22.37 -7.37 20.50
C GLN A 33 23.04 -7.37 21.88
N GLU A 34 23.74 -6.29 22.24
CA GLU A 34 24.36 -6.12 23.57
C GLU A 34 23.30 -6.08 24.69
N PHE A 35 22.17 -5.41 24.46
CA PHE A 35 21.05 -5.43 25.38
C PHE A 35 20.49 -6.85 25.60
N LEU A 36 20.27 -7.62 24.53
CA LEU A 36 19.82 -9.00 24.64
C LEU A 36 20.84 -9.87 25.40
N ASN A 37 22.13 -9.75 25.08
CA ASN A 37 23.21 -10.50 25.74
C ASN A 37 23.33 -10.20 27.24
N THR A 38 22.99 -8.98 27.67
CA THR A 38 23.01 -8.59 29.08
C THR A 38 21.76 -9.04 29.84
N LEU A 39 20.61 -9.15 29.16
CA LEU A 39 19.34 -9.63 29.73
C LEU A 39 19.30 -11.17 29.87
N THR A 40 20.17 -11.73 30.70
CA THR A 40 20.30 -13.20 30.84
C THR A 40 19.14 -13.89 31.60
N ALA A 41 18.34 -13.13 32.35
CA ALA A 41 17.16 -13.63 33.07
C ALA A 41 16.11 -12.52 33.19
N ALA A 42 14.83 -12.91 33.27
CA ALA A 42 13.75 -11.96 33.52
C ALA A 42 13.89 -11.31 34.91
N PRO A 43 13.86 -9.97 35.03
CA PRO A 43 13.86 -9.32 36.33
C PRO A 43 12.67 -9.75 37.18
N THR A 44 12.84 -9.75 38.51
CA THR A 44 11.77 -10.09 39.46
C THR A 44 11.03 -8.86 39.98
N ASP A 45 11.66 -7.69 39.93
CA ASP A 45 11.05 -6.42 40.33
C ASP A 45 10.26 -5.78 39.18
N ALA A 46 9.04 -5.34 39.45
CA ALA A 46 8.14 -4.79 38.43
C ALA A 46 8.68 -3.52 37.76
N ALA A 47 9.38 -2.65 38.50
CA ALA A 47 9.95 -1.43 37.92
C ALA A 47 11.11 -1.77 36.98
N GLN A 48 11.93 -2.76 37.32
CA GLN A 48 12.99 -3.27 36.44
C GLN A 48 12.42 -3.94 35.18
N GLN A 49 11.32 -4.70 35.30
CA GLN A 49 10.65 -5.29 34.14
C GLN A 49 10.15 -4.21 33.17
N LEU A 50 9.49 -3.15 33.68
CA LEU A 50 9.03 -2.04 32.85
C LEU A 50 10.21 -1.27 32.21
N ALA A 51 11.31 -1.07 32.94
CA ALA A 51 12.52 -0.45 32.38
C ALA A 51 13.12 -1.28 31.22
N VAL A 52 13.01 -2.61 31.26
CA VAL A 52 13.41 -3.49 30.15
C VAL A 52 12.54 -3.24 28.92
N LEU A 53 11.23 -3.09 29.08
CA LEU A 53 10.30 -2.79 27.98
C LEU A 53 10.57 -1.39 27.39
N GLU A 54 10.76 -0.38 28.23
CA GLU A 54 11.12 0.98 27.79
C GLU A 54 12.44 1.00 27.00
N GLN A 55 13.41 0.18 27.40
CA GLN A 55 14.68 0.04 26.69
C GLN A 55 14.51 -0.64 25.32
N VAL A 56 13.65 -1.66 25.22
CA VAL A 56 13.30 -2.27 23.91
C VAL A 56 12.65 -1.22 23.00
N ASP A 57 11.67 -0.47 23.49
CA ASP A 57 10.99 0.58 22.73
C ASP A 57 11.99 1.65 22.22
N THR A 58 12.97 2.01 23.06
CA THR A 58 14.02 2.98 22.69
C THR A 58 14.96 2.44 21.61
N LEU A 59 15.39 1.17 21.74
CA LEU A 59 16.25 0.52 20.76
C LEU A 59 15.54 0.37 19.40
N GLU A 60 14.27 -0.03 19.43
CA GLU A 60 13.42 -0.12 18.25
C GLU A 60 13.29 1.25 17.56
N ASN A 61 12.99 2.32 18.31
CA ASN A 61 12.89 3.66 17.75
C ASN A 61 14.17 4.10 17.01
N ASN A 62 15.33 3.86 17.62
CA ASN A 62 16.62 4.27 17.04
C ASN A 62 16.97 3.48 15.77
N LEU A 63 16.69 2.18 15.77
CA LEU A 63 16.90 1.34 14.60
C LEU A 63 15.93 1.71 13.47
N SER A 64 14.65 1.90 13.80
CA SER A 64 13.61 2.28 12.83
C SER A 64 13.90 3.62 12.15
N GLU A 65 14.42 4.63 12.86
CA GLU A 65 14.78 5.92 12.24
C GLU A 65 15.91 5.78 11.20
N SER A 66 16.98 5.05 11.53
CA SER A 66 18.14 4.91 10.64
C SER A 66 17.86 3.95 9.47
N TRP A 67 17.32 2.76 9.77
CA TRP A 67 16.92 1.79 8.75
C TRP A 67 15.82 2.33 7.84
N GLY A 68 14.83 3.04 8.39
CA GLY A 68 13.74 3.64 7.64
C GLY A 68 14.21 4.63 6.59
N VAL A 69 15.25 5.42 6.88
CA VAL A 69 15.88 6.34 5.91
C VAL A 69 16.56 5.58 4.77
N LEU A 70 17.36 4.56 5.07
CA LEU A 70 18.03 3.76 4.02
C LEU A 70 17.02 2.99 3.16
N SER A 71 16.04 2.35 3.79
CA SER A 71 14.97 1.61 3.12
C SER A 71 14.15 2.55 2.22
N HIS A 72 13.84 3.75 2.70
CA HIS A 72 13.15 4.76 1.91
C HIS A 72 13.97 5.19 0.69
N LEU A 73 15.25 5.55 0.87
CA LEU A 73 16.14 5.90 -0.24
C LEU A 73 16.26 4.78 -1.27
N ASN A 74 16.41 3.52 -0.83
CA ASN A 74 16.45 2.37 -1.73
C ASN A 74 15.12 2.19 -2.51
N ALA A 75 13.99 2.61 -1.96
CA ALA A 75 12.69 2.54 -2.64
C ALA A 75 12.43 3.71 -3.61
N VAL A 76 12.99 4.90 -3.37
CA VAL A 76 12.65 6.13 -4.12
C VAL A 76 13.80 6.71 -4.95
N MET A 77 15.03 6.25 -4.72
CA MET A 77 16.27 6.66 -5.39
C MET A 77 17.20 5.45 -5.62
N SER A 78 16.61 4.28 -5.95
CA SER A 78 17.33 3.01 -6.11
C SER A 78 18.40 3.09 -7.21
N ASN A 79 19.62 2.70 -6.87
CA ASN A 79 20.78 2.58 -7.75
C ASN A 79 21.74 1.51 -7.22
N ALA A 80 22.86 1.27 -7.92
CA ALA A 80 23.82 0.23 -7.53
C ALA A 80 24.36 0.41 -6.10
N GLU A 81 24.72 1.64 -5.73
CA GLU A 81 25.33 1.96 -4.43
C GLU A 81 24.34 1.80 -3.26
N THR A 82 23.14 2.38 -3.39
CA THR A 82 22.07 2.25 -2.38
C THR A 82 21.64 0.79 -2.18
N ARG A 83 21.54 0.02 -3.27
CA ARG A 83 21.23 -1.41 -3.22
C ARG A 83 22.33 -2.20 -2.54
N GLU A 84 23.60 -1.97 -2.89
CA GLU A 84 24.74 -2.67 -2.27
C GLU A 84 24.73 -2.48 -0.74
N VAL A 85 24.56 -1.23 -0.29
CA VAL A 85 24.50 -0.92 1.14
C VAL A 85 23.29 -1.60 1.80
N TYR A 86 22.10 -1.48 1.21
CA TYR A 86 20.88 -2.10 1.71
C TYR A 86 21.03 -3.63 1.85
N GLN A 87 21.51 -4.30 0.79
CA GLN A 87 21.72 -5.75 0.78
C GLN A 87 22.75 -6.21 1.80
N SER A 88 23.82 -5.44 2.00
CA SER A 88 24.88 -5.79 2.96
C SER A 88 24.40 -5.82 4.41
N LEU A 89 23.30 -5.13 4.72
CA LEU A 89 22.75 -5.00 6.07
C LEU A 89 21.62 -5.99 6.38
N LEU A 90 20.94 -6.52 5.35
CA LEU A 90 19.80 -7.44 5.53
C LEU A 90 20.12 -8.68 6.40
N PRO A 91 21.29 -9.34 6.26
CA PRO A 91 21.60 -10.51 7.09
C PRO A 91 21.69 -10.17 8.58
N ALA A 92 22.42 -9.11 8.93
CA ALA A 92 22.59 -8.68 10.33
C ALA A 92 21.27 -8.20 10.94
N LEU A 93 20.45 -7.49 10.15
CA LEU A 93 19.14 -7.03 10.58
C LEU A 93 18.19 -8.21 10.85
N SER A 94 18.15 -9.20 9.93
CA SER A 94 17.32 -10.39 10.07
C SER A 94 17.76 -11.25 11.25
N GLU A 95 19.07 -11.37 11.48
CA GLU A 95 19.63 -12.05 12.63
C GLU A 95 19.20 -11.36 13.94
N TYR A 96 19.34 -10.03 14.04
CA TYR A 96 18.94 -9.27 15.22
C TYR A 96 17.47 -9.44 15.57
N TYR A 97 16.55 -9.24 14.61
CA TYR A 97 15.12 -9.40 14.88
C TYR A 97 14.74 -10.84 15.21
N THR A 98 15.42 -11.83 14.62
CA THR A 98 15.23 -13.23 15.01
C THR A 98 15.68 -13.47 16.45
N GLN A 99 16.85 -12.95 16.83
CA GLN A 99 17.35 -13.05 18.21
C GLN A 99 16.37 -12.38 19.18
N LEU A 100 15.90 -11.16 18.87
CA LEU A 100 14.91 -10.43 19.65
C LEU A 100 13.62 -11.24 19.84
N GLY A 101 13.01 -11.71 18.74
CA GLY A 101 11.76 -12.47 18.76
C GLY A 101 11.88 -13.87 19.39
N GLN A 102 13.09 -14.39 19.54
CA GLN A 102 13.34 -15.69 20.18
C GLN A 102 14.05 -15.57 21.53
N HIS A 103 14.09 -14.37 22.11
CA HIS A 103 14.80 -14.12 23.35
C HIS A 103 13.97 -14.52 24.58
N THR A 104 14.29 -15.67 25.17
CA THR A 104 13.49 -16.31 26.24
C THR A 104 13.37 -15.43 27.50
N ALA A 105 14.45 -14.80 27.96
CA ALA A 105 14.39 -13.93 29.14
C ALA A 105 13.56 -12.66 28.90
N LEU A 106 13.55 -12.17 27.66
CA LEU A 106 12.71 -11.02 27.30
C LEU A 106 11.24 -11.44 27.25
N TYR A 107 10.92 -12.54 26.58
CA TYR A 107 9.58 -13.13 26.59
C TYR A 107 9.05 -13.37 28.01
N GLN A 108 9.86 -13.96 28.89
CA GLN A 108 9.52 -14.15 30.29
C GLN A 108 9.29 -12.83 31.03
N THR A 109 10.03 -11.77 30.69
CA THR A 109 9.80 -10.43 31.25
C THR A 109 8.42 -9.90 30.87
N TYR A 110 8.05 -9.97 29.59
CA TYR A 110 6.70 -9.61 29.15
C TYR A 110 5.63 -10.48 29.83
N GLN A 111 5.88 -11.79 29.95
CA GLN A 111 4.94 -12.72 30.56
C GLN A 111 4.74 -12.46 32.06
N HIS A 112 5.82 -12.19 32.81
CA HIS A 112 5.74 -11.87 34.23
C HIS A 112 4.95 -10.57 34.49
N ILE A 113 5.11 -9.57 33.62
CA ILE A 113 4.31 -8.35 33.72
C ILE A 113 2.84 -8.68 33.47
N HIS A 114 2.54 -9.38 32.36
CA HIS A 114 1.17 -9.75 31.97
C HIS A 114 0.44 -10.56 33.05
N ASP A 115 1.11 -11.56 33.62
CA ASP A 115 0.53 -12.47 34.62
C ASP A 115 0.55 -11.86 36.05
N GLY A 116 1.22 -10.71 36.24
CA GLY A 116 1.37 -10.01 37.51
C GLY A 116 0.17 -9.12 37.87
N GLN A 117 0.02 -8.81 39.16
CA GLN A 117 -1.07 -7.94 39.64
C GLN A 117 -1.02 -6.51 39.07
N GLY A 118 0.17 -6.02 38.72
CA GLY A 118 0.39 -4.68 38.20
C GLY A 118 -0.11 -4.46 36.77
N TYR A 119 -0.35 -5.52 35.98
CA TYR A 119 -0.77 -5.41 34.58
C TYR A 119 -2.02 -4.54 34.39
N THR A 120 -3.04 -4.78 35.22
CA THR A 120 -4.31 -4.05 35.17
C THR A 120 -4.20 -2.57 35.53
N SER A 121 -3.07 -2.15 36.12
CA SER A 121 -2.78 -0.75 36.44
C SER A 121 -1.99 -0.01 35.35
N LEU A 122 -1.47 -0.74 34.34
CA LEU A 122 -0.79 -0.15 33.19
C LEU A 122 -1.78 0.58 32.29
N SER A 123 -1.28 1.50 31.46
CA SER A 123 -2.13 2.13 30.46
C SER A 123 -2.68 1.09 29.47
N PRO A 124 -3.87 1.30 28.86
CA PRO A 124 -4.39 0.36 27.86
C PRO A 124 -3.43 0.12 26.70
N ALA A 125 -2.64 1.13 26.31
CA ALA A 125 -1.63 1.00 25.26
C ALA A 125 -0.50 0.04 25.68
N GLN A 126 0.00 0.15 26.91
CA GLN A 126 1.01 -0.77 27.45
C GLN A 126 0.46 -2.20 27.57
N GLN A 127 -0.79 -2.35 28.03
CA GLN A 127 -1.45 -3.66 28.11
C GLN A 127 -1.53 -4.33 26.72
N SER A 128 -1.99 -3.59 25.71
CA SER A 128 -2.05 -4.11 24.34
C SER A 128 -0.67 -4.37 23.74
N ALA A 129 0.32 -3.49 23.94
CA ALA A 129 1.70 -3.72 23.51
C ALA A 129 2.26 -5.03 24.07
N ILE A 130 2.05 -5.30 25.36
CA ILE A 130 2.49 -6.54 26.02
C ILE A 130 1.77 -7.76 25.43
N ARG A 131 0.45 -7.69 25.26
CA ARG A 131 -0.36 -8.78 24.69
C ARG A 131 0.08 -9.12 23.27
N LEU A 132 0.30 -8.11 22.43
CA LEU A 132 0.76 -8.28 21.05
C LEU A 132 2.20 -8.81 21.02
N ALA A 133 3.10 -8.28 21.84
CA ALA A 133 4.46 -8.81 21.96
C ALA A 133 4.46 -10.30 22.33
N LEU A 134 3.65 -10.73 23.31
CA LEU A 134 3.54 -12.16 23.68
C LEU A 134 3.03 -13.05 22.53
N ARG A 135 2.12 -12.55 21.69
CA ARG A 135 1.72 -13.23 20.46
C ARG A 135 2.91 -13.30 19.49
N ASP A 136 3.60 -12.20 19.29
CA ASP A 136 4.66 -12.08 18.28
C ASP A 136 5.92 -12.86 18.67
N PHE A 137 6.22 -13.04 19.97
CA PHE A 137 7.23 -13.98 20.46
C PHE A 137 6.89 -15.42 20.07
N LYS A 138 5.62 -15.84 20.19
CA LYS A 138 5.18 -17.19 19.78
C LYS A 138 5.29 -17.35 18.27
N LEU A 139 4.86 -16.36 17.51
CA LEU A 139 4.98 -16.34 16.04
C LEU A 139 6.44 -16.24 15.58
N SER A 140 7.34 -15.74 16.41
CA SER A 140 8.79 -15.74 16.14
C SER A 140 9.49 -17.04 16.55
N GLY A 141 8.76 -17.99 17.14
CA GLY A 141 9.30 -19.27 17.55
C GLY A 141 10.13 -19.22 18.84
N VAL A 142 9.77 -18.37 19.82
CA VAL A 142 10.48 -18.31 21.12
C VAL A 142 10.51 -19.66 21.86
N ALA A 143 9.54 -20.53 21.58
CA ALA A 143 9.45 -21.88 22.16
C ALA A 143 10.30 -22.93 21.41
N LEU A 144 10.89 -22.58 20.26
CA LEU A 144 11.76 -23.48 19.51
C LEU A 144 13.10 -23.63 20.22
N GLU A 145 13.66 -24.84 20.16
CA GLU A 145 14.96 -25.19 20.74
C GLU A 145 15.85 -25.89 19.72
N GLY A 146 17.16 -25.93 19.98
CA GLY A 146 18.13 -26.69 19.19
C GLY A 146 18.10 -26.37 17.69
N GLU A 147 18.03 -27.41 16.86
CA GLU A 147 18.06 -27.30 15.40
C GLU A 147 16.83 -26.59 14.82
N GLU A 148 15.65 -26.71 15.44
CA GLU A 148 14.43 -26.04 14.95
C GLU A 148 14.54 -24.52 15.05
N LYS A 149 15.07 -24.03 16.19
CA LYS A 149 15.34 -22.60 16.41
C LYS A 149 16.33 -22.05 15.38
N LYS A 150 17.44 -22.76 15.18
CA LYS A 150 18.45 -22.40 14.19
C LYS A 150 17.86 -22.39 12.77
N ARG A 151 17.07 -23.40 12.43
CA ARG A 151 16.44 -23.51 11.12
C ARG A 151 15.46 -22.36 10.87
N TYR A 152 14.64 -21.99 11.86
CA TYR A 152 13.77 -20.82 11.75
C TYR A 152 14.56 -19.54 11.42
N ALA A 153 15.71 -19.33 12.07
CA ALA A 153 16.56 -18.17 11.82
C ALA A 153 17.12 -18.14 10.39
N GLU A 154 17.60 -19.28 9.89
CA GLU A 154 18.05 -19.43 8.50
C GLU A 154 16.93 -19.14 7.50
N ILE A 155 15.71 -19.63 7.77
CA ILE A 155 14.53 -19.38 6.93
C ILE A 155 14.19 -17.89 6.92
N SER A 156 14.11 -17.25 8.09
CA SER A 156 13.79 -15.82 8.24
C SER A 156 14.76 -14.95 7.44
N ALA A 157 16.07 -15.15 7.61
CA ALA A 157 17.09 -14.42 6.87
C ALA A 157 17.00 -14.65 5.35
N ARG A 158 16.74 -15.90 4.91
CA ARG A 158 16.62 -16.21 3.49
C ARG A 158 15.37 -15.60 2.87
N LEU A 159 14.23 -15.57 3.58
CA LEU A 159 13.00 -14.91 3.12
C LEU A 159 13.17 -13.39 2.95
N SER A 160 13.90 -12.73 3.85
CA SER A 160 14.25 -11.30 3.72
C SER A 160 15.04 -11.02 2.44
N GLN A 161 16.07 -11.84 2.17
CA GLN A 161 16.89 -11.73 0.96
C GLN A 161 16.03 -11.95 -0.31
N LEU A 162 15.27 -13.04 -0.35
CA LEU A 162 14.44 -13.40 -1.50
C LEU A 162 13.38 -12.33 -1.82
N SER A 163 12.78 -11.71 -0.79
CA SER A 163 11.83 -10.61 -0.98
C SER A 163 12.50 -9.39 -1.62
N SER A 164 13.73 -9.07 -1.20
CA SER A 164 14.48 -7.98 -1.81
C SER A 164 14.90 -8.29 -3.24
N ASP A 165 15.34 -9.52 -3.52
CA ASP A 165 15.72 -9.97 -4.87
C ASP A 165 14.51 -9.89 -5.82
N PHE A 166 13.35 -10.40 -5.38
CA PHE A 166 12.11 -10.32 -6.14
C PHE A 166 11.77 -8.88 -6.53
N SER A 167 11.81 -7.95 -5.56
CA SER A 167 11.51 -6.53 -5.83
C SER A 167 12.51 -5.89 -6.80
N ASN A 168 13.80 -6.22 -6.68
CA ASN A 168 14.83 -5.70 -7.56
C ASN A 168 14.63 -6.20 -9.00
N HIS A 169 14.38 -7.50 -9.18
CA HIS A 169 14.09 -8.08 -10.49
C HIS A 169 12.87 -7.42 -11.17
N VAL A 170 11.80 -7.12 -10.43
CA VAL A 170 10.63 -6.42 -10.98
C VAL A 170 10.98 -5.00 -11.43
N LEU A 171 11.74 -4.26 -10.61
CA LEU A 171 12.18 -2.91 -10.93
C LEU A 171 13.10 -2.90 -12.17
N ASP A 172 14.06 -3.82 -12.20
CA ASP A 172 15.04 -3.92 -13.29
C ASP A 172 14.38 -4.34 -14.61
N ALA A 173 13.51 -5.36 -14.59
CA ALA A 173 12.75 -5.76 -15.76
C ALA A 173 11.81 -4.66 -16.28
N THR A 174 11.29 -3.81 -15.39
CA THR A 174 10.45 -2.65 -15.77
C THR A 174 11.29 -1.57 -16.46
N GLN A 175 12.46 -1.24 -15.89
CA GLN A 175 13.31 -0.16 -16.38
C GLN A 175 14.09 -0.53 -17.64
N ALA A 176 14.43 -1.81 -17.81
CA ALA A 176 15.22 -2.30 -18.94
C ALA A 176 14.42 -2.39 -20.25
N TYR A 177 13.09 -2.38 -20.21
CA TYR A 177 12.26 -2.31 -21.42
C TYR A 177 12.07 -0.84 -21.86
N PHE A 178 12.36 -0.56 -23.13
CA PHE A 178 11.90 0.66 -23.78
C PHE A 178 11.79 0.45 -25.29
N LYS A 179 10.88 1.19 -25.94
CA LYS A 179 10.67 1.15 -27.39
C LYS A 179 10.47 2.56 -27.95
N PRO A 180 11.37 3.07 -28.81
CA PRO A 180 11.11 4.28 -29.59
C PRO A 180 9.88 4.09 -30.49
N LEU A 181 8.98 5.07 -30.46
CA LEU A 181 7.71 5.03 -31.20
C LEU A 181 7.78 5.85 -32.48
N THR A 182 7.13 5.34 -33.53
CA THR A 182 6.94 6.10 -34.77
C THR A 182 5.74 7.04 -34.67
N GLU A 183 5.65 8.04 -35.55
CA GLU A 183 4.49 8.94 -35.62
C GLU A 183 3.16 8.19 -35.82
N ASP A 184 3.16 7.10 -36.59
CA ASP A 184 1.97 6.27 -36.78
C ASP A 184 1.52 5.57 -35.49
N GLN A 185 2.48 5.18 -34.64
CA GLN A 185 2.23 4.53 -33.34
C GLN A 185 1.73 5.50 -32.27
N LEU A 186 1.84 6.81 -32.49
CA LEU A 186 1.32 7.84 -31.59
C LEU A 186 -0.15 8.19 -31.87
N LYS A 187 -0.76 7.67 -32.94
CA LYS A 187 -2.16 7.94 -33.27
C LYS A 187 -3.11 7.46 -32.17
N GLY A 188 -4.11 8.29 -31.87
CA GLY A 188 -5.10 8.05 -30.80
C GLY A 188 -4.67 8.56 -29.43
N LEU A 189 -3.36 8.70 -29.17
CA LEU A 189 -2.86 9.25 -27.92
C LEU A 189 -3.21 10.74 -27.79
N PRO A 190 -3.66 11.19 -26.61
CA PRO A 190 -3.76 12.62 -26.30
C PRO A 190 -2.40 13.30 -26.30
N GLU A 191 -2.36 14.60 -26.61
CA GLU A 191 -1.11 15.37 -26.67
C GLU A 191 -0.32 15.30 -25.35
N SER A 192 -0.99 15.34 -24.20
CA SER A 192 -0.32 15.23 -22.89
C SER A 192 0.42 13.90 -22.73
N ASN A 193 -0.12 12.83 -23.33
CA ASN A 193 0.48 11.50 -23.25
C ASN A 193 1.66 11.41 -24.22
N ILE A 194 1.56 12.03 -25.39
CA ILE A 194 2.69 12.13 -26.34
C ILE A 194 3.87 12.87 -25.69
N GLU A 195 3.62 14.00 -25.01
CA GLU A 195 4.66 14.75 -24.32
C GLU A 195 5.28 13.97 -23.15
N LEU A 196 4.46 13.23 -22.38
CA LEU A 196 4.97 12.29 -21.37
C LEU A 196 5.92 11.25 -21.98
N LEU A 197 5.54 10.63 -23.09
CA LEU A 197 6.37 9.63 -23.77
C LEU A 197 7.65 10.25 -24.35
N LYS A 198 7.61 11.50 -24.83
CA LYS A 198 8.81 12.26 -25.24
C LYS A 198 9.72 12.59 -24.06
N GLN A 199 9.16 12.88 -22.88
CA GLN A 199 9.95 13.09 -21.66
C GLN A 199 10.69 11.81 -21.25
N TYR A 200 10.05 10.65 -21.32
CA TYR A 200 10.73 9.36 -21.13
C TYR A 200 11.81 9.09 -22.18
N GLY A 201 11.61 9.54 -23.42
CA GLY A 201 12.63 9.55 -24.47
C GLY A 201 13.84 10.40 -24.10
N LYS A 202 13.62 11.65 -23.69
CA LYS A 202 14.69 12.57 -23.27
C LYS A 202 15.49 12.06 -22.08
N GLN A 203 14.83 11.44 -21.09
CA GLN A 203 15.49 10.78 -19.95
C GLN A 203 16.42 9.64 -20.39
N ARG A 204 16.20 9.09 -21.59
CA ARG A 204 17.01 8.04 -22.22
C ARG A 204 17.87 8.57 -23.36
N GLU A 205 18.08 9.89 -23.42
CA GLU A 205 18.90 10.57 -24.44
C GLU A 205 18.37 10.36 -25.88
N LEU A 206 17.05 10.22 -26.03
CA LEU A 206 16.34 10.09 -27.30
C LEU A 206 15.43 11.28 -27.57
N ASP A 207 15.38 11.75 -28.82
CA ASP A 207 14.47 12.82 -29.24
C ASP A 207 13.03 12.33 -29.50
N GLN A 208 12.86 11.02 -29.69
CA GLN A 208 11.58 10.37 -30.01
C GLN A 208 10.75 10.09 -28.75
N ALA A 209 9.44 9.98 -28.92
CA ALA A 209 8.58 9.40 -27.89
C ALA A 209 8.95 7.93 -27.64
N VAL A 210 8.94 7.51 -26.38
CA VAL A 210 9.35 6.15 -25.98
C VAL A 210 8.29 5.51 -25.12
N ALA A 211 7.87 4.30 -25.48
CA ALA A 211 7.09 3.43 -24.61
C ALA A 211 8.01 2.79 -23.55
N THR A 212 7.58 2.81 -22.29
CA THR A 212 8.22 2.11 -21.17
C THR A 212 7.18 1.26 -20.43
N LEU A 213 7.62 0.45 -19.46
CA LEU A 213 6.73 -0.31 -18.58
C LEU A 213 6.38 0.43 -17.28
N ASP A 214 6.88 1.67 -17.10
CA ASP A 214 6.41 2.55 -16.04
C ASP A 214 4.90 2.76 -16.19
N PHE A 215 4.15 2.63 -15.11
CA PHE A 215 2.68 2.52 -15.18
C PHE A 215 2.00 3.68 -15.93
N PRO A 216 2.36 4.97 -15.74
CA PRO A 216 1.75 6.06 -16.49
C PRO A 216 1.95 5.94 -18.02
N ALA A 217 3.15 5.57 -18.48
CA ALA A 217 3.44 5.37 -19.90
C ALA A 217 2.72 4.14 -20.46
N TYR A 218 2.80 3.02 -19.74
CA TYR A 218 2.12 1.78 -20.10
C TYR A 218 0.61 2.00 -20.24
N PHE A 219 -0.02 2.55 -19.21
CA PHE A 219 -1.46 2.75 -19.15
C PHE A 219 -1.93 3.73 -20.22
N ALA A 220 -1.19 4.82 -20.48
CA ALA A 220 -1.48 5.74 -21.57
C ALA A 220 -1.61 5.03 -22.94
N ILE A 221 -0.68 4.14 -23.27
CA ILE A 221 -0.69 3.40 -24.54
C ILE A 221 -1.83 2.39 -24.57
N MET A 222 -2.02 1.63 -23.49
CA MET A 222 -3.09 0.62 -23.41
C MET A 222 -4.49 1.22 -23.50
N THR A 223 -4.67 2.46 -23.04
CA THR A 223 -5.95 3.17 -23.02
C THR A 223 -6.25 3.85 -24.35
N TYR A 224 -5.26 4.47 -25.02
CA TYR A 224 -5.54 5.40 -26.11
C TYR A 224 -4.92 5.07 -27.47
N ALA A 225 -3.85 4.27 -27.54
CA ALA A 225 -3.16 4.06 -28.81
C ALA A 225 -4.05 3.29 -29.79
N ASP A 226 -4.28 3.83 -30.99
CA ASP A 226 -5.11 3.19 -32.02
C ASP A 226 -4.44 1.92 -32.59
N ASP A 227 -3.10 1.88 -32.58
CA ASP A 227 -2.31 0.73 -33.02
C ASP A 227 -2.48 -0.46 -32.07
N ARG A 228 -3.33 -1.41 -32.49
CA ARG A 228 -3.59 -2.65 -31.75
C ARG A 228 -2.36 -3.53 -31.60
N ALA A 229 -1.45 -3.55 -32.57
CA ALA A 229 -0.23 -4.35 -32.50
C ALA A 229 0.75 -3.78 -31.46
N LEU A 230 0.82 -2.45 -31.35
CA LEU A 230 1.57 -1.81 -30.27
C LEU A 230 1.00 -2.19 -28.89
N ARG A 231 -0.33 -2.14 -28.72
CA ARG A 231 -0.98 -2.55 -27.47
C ARG A 231 -0.69 -4.02 -27.13
N GLU A 232 -0.73 -4.92 -28.12
CA GLU A 232 -0.41 -6.34 -27.93
C GLU A 232 1.05 -6.55 -27.50
N GLU A 233 1.99 -5.89 -28.18
CA GLU A 233 3.43 -5.96 -27.86
C GLU A 233 3.70 -5.48 -26.44
N LEU A 234 3.16 -4.31 -26.09
CA LEU A 234 3.40 -3.69 -24.79
C LEU A 234 2.71 -4.45 -23.66
N TYR A 235 1.49 -4.94 -23.89
CA TYR A 235 0.80 -5.83 -22.96
C TYR A 235 1.64 -7.07 -22.66
N ARG A 236 2.18 -7.73 -23.71
CA ARG A 236 3.05 -8.90 -23.54
C ARG A 236 4.26 -8.55 -22.67
N ALA A 237 5.00 -7.49 -23.01
CA ALA A 237 6.16 -7.06 -22.24
C ALA A 237 5.81 -6.79 -20.75
N TYR A 238 4.67 -6.15 -20.48
CA TYR A 238 4.24 -5.85 -19.12
C TYR A 238 3.88 -7.10 -18.31
N VAL A 239 3.09 -8.02 -18.88
CA VAL A 239 2.61 -9.21 -18.16
C VAL A 239 3.64 -10.34 -18.07
N THR A 240 4.77 -10.24 -18.78
CA THR A 240 5.89 -11.19 -18.71
C THR A 240 7.12 -10.67 -17.99
N ARG A 241 7.10 -9.43 -17.48
CA ARG A 241 8.24 -8.87 -16.74
C ARG A 241 8.68 -9.77 -15.58
N ALA A 242 10.00 -9.86 -15.37
CA ALA A 242 10.64 -10.68 -14.36
C ALA A 242 10.26 -12.19 -14.42
N SER A 243 10.04 -12.74 -15.61
CA SER A 243 9.63 -14.14 -15.79
C SER A 243 10.38 -14.87 -16.90
N ASP A 244 10.20 -16.19 -16.95
CA ASP A 244 10.63 -17.10 -18.01
C ASP A 244 10.12 -16.73 -19.41
N GLN A 245 9.07 -15.91 -19.50
CA GLN A 245 8.47 -15.44 -20.76
C GLN A 245 8.93 -14.03 -21.16
N SER A 246 9.80 -13.40 -20.37
CA SER A 246 10.45 -12.12 -20.68
C SER A 246 11.54 -12.30 -21.74
N GLU A 247 11.89 -11.22 -22.45
CA GLU A 247 13.13 -11.18 -23.25
C GLU A 247 14.38 -11.14 -22.36
N GLN A 248 14.24 -10.64 -21.13
CA GLN A 248 15.28 -10.53 -20.11
C GLN A 248 15.06 -11.59 -19.03
N THR A 249 15.50 -12.81 -19.31
CA THR A 249 15.28 -13.97 -18.42
C THR A 249 16.22 -13.98 -17.21
N GLU A 250 17.23 -13.12 -17.16
CA GLU A 250 18.09 -12.92 -16.00
C GLU A 250 17.33 -12.41 -14.76
N PHE A 251 16.16 -11.78 -14.96
CA PHE A 251 15.29 -11.29 -13.90
C PHE A 251 14.16 -12.26 -13.54
N ASP A 252 14.22 -13.52 -13.98
CA ASP A 252 13.15 -14.50 -13.74
C ASP A 252 12.95 -14.82 -12.25
N ASN A 253 11.77 -14.50 -11.74
CA ASN A 253 11.35 -14.75 -10.37
C ASN A 253 10.79 -16.16 -10.11
N SER A 254 10.75 -17.06 -11.11
CA SER A 254 10.22 -18.42 -10.96
C SER A 254 10.82 -19.16 -9.76
N LYS A 255 12.16 -19.19 -9.67
CA LYS A 255 12.86 -19.90 -8.59
C LYS A 255 12.78 -19.19 -7.24
N ILE A 256 12.71 -17.87 -7.25
CA ILE A 256 12.50 -17.08 -6.04
C ILE A 256 11.14 -17.39 -5.43
N MET A 257 10.07 -17.43 -6.23
CA MET A 257 8.73 -17.78 -5.74
C MET A 257 8.65 -19.21 -5.19
N GLU A 258 9.25 -20.19 -5.88
CA GLU A 258 9.33 -21.59 -5.41
C GLU A 258 9.98 -21.67 -4.03
N GLU A 259 11.13 -21.00 -3.87
CA GLU A 259 11.88 -21.01 -2.61
C GLU A 259 11.11 -20.28 -1.50
N ILE A 260 10.50 -19.13 -1.79
CA ILE A 260 9.66 -18.39 -0.84
C ILE A 260 8.52 -19.27 -0.31
N LEU A 261 7.76 -19.94 -1.19
CA LEU A 261 6.63 -20.77 -0.75
C LEU A 261 7.09 -21.98 0.07
N SER A 262 8.19 -22.63 -0.34
CA SER A 262 8.78 -23.75 0.40
C SER A 262 9.21 -23.33 1.81
N LEU A 263 9.94 -22.22 1.92
CA LEU A 263 10.42 -21.66 3.18
C LEU A 263 9.28 -21.19 4.08
N ARG A 264 8.24 -20.56 3.53
CA ARG A 264 7.03 -20.17 4.25
C ARG A 264 6.27 -21.37 4.81
N GLN A 265 6.14 -22.44 4.03
CA GLN A 265 5.54 -23.69 4.52
C GLN A 265 6.37 -24.31 5.64
N GLU A 266 7.70 -24.37 5.48
CA GLU A 266 8.60 -24.91 6.51
C GLU A 266 8.53 -24.10 7.80
N MET A 267 8.56 -22.77 7.71
CA MET A 267 8.37 -21.84 8.83
C MET A 267 7.07 -22.12 9.58
N ALA A 268 5.94 -22.19 8.86
CA ALA A 268 4.64 -22.45 9.46
C ALA A 268 4.62 -23.79 10.20
N LYS A 269 5.21 -24.83 9.61
CA LYS A 269 5.29 -26.17 10.21
C LYS A 269 6.14 -26.18 11.48
N LEU A 270 7.30 -25.50 11.50
CA LEU A 270 8.14 -25.39 12.70
C LEU A 270 7.34 -24.79 13.86
N LEU A 271 6.48 -23.82 13.57
CA LEU A 271 5.64 -23.15 14.56
C LEU A 271 4.33 -23.88 14.89
N GLY A 272 4.09 -25.06 14.31
CA GLY A 272 2.93 -25.90 14.59
C GLY A 272 1.66 -25.55 13.82
N PHE A 273 1.74 -24.70 12.80
CA PHE A 273 0.61 -24.41 11.89
C PHE A 273 0.55 -25.42 10.74
N ASN A 274 -0.65 -25.66 10.20
CA ASN A 274 -0.80 -26.61 9.08
C ASN A 274 -0.26 -26.02 7.77
N ASN A 275 -0.31 -24.70 7.60
CA ASN A 275 0.12 -23.99 6.40
C ASN A 275 0.45 -22.52 6.73
N TYR A 276 1.04 -21.81 5.77
CA TYR A 276 1.46 -20.42 5.98
C TYR A 276 0.28 -19.45 6.12
N ALA A 277 -0.86 -19.72 5.50
CA ALA A 277 -2.03 -18.87 5.65
C ALA A 277 -2.55 -18.85 7.10
N GLU A 278 -2.61 -20.00 7.78
CA GLU A 278 -2.95 -20.07 9.20
C GLU A 278 -1.96 -19.28 10.08
N TYR A 279 -0.65 -19.43 9.83
CA TYR A 279 0.38 -18.63 10.49
C TYR A 279 0.16 -17.12 10.28
N SER A 280 -0.10 -16.73 9.03
CA SER A 280 -0.29 -15.33 8.64
C SER A 280 -1.58 -14.74 9.23
N LEU A 281 -2.65 -15.52 9.41
CA LEU A 281 -3.90 -15.06 10.00
C LEU A 281 -3.85 -14.93 11.53
N ALA A 282 -2.89 -15.58 12.21
CA ALA A 282 -2.79 -15.55 13.67
C ALA A 282 -2.59 -14.14 14.27
N SER A 283 -2.17 -13.17 13.45
CA SER A 283 -2.02 -11.75 13.83
C SER A 283 -3.08 -10.82 13.22
N LYS A 284 -4.07 -11.36 12.48
CA LYS A 284 -5.10 -10.60 11.74
C LYS A 284 -6.46 -10.63 12.47
N MET A 285 -7.41 -9.84 11.97
CA MET A 285 -8.79 -9.75 12.47
C MET A 285 -9.63 -10.96 12.04
N ALA A 286 -9.42 -11.46 10.81
CA ALA A 286 -10.15 -12.60 10.29
C ALA A 286 -9.84 -13.85 11.14
N PRO A 287 -10.88 -14.62 11.54
CA PRO A 287 -10.72 -15.68 12.53
C PRO A 287 -9.99 -16.91 11.98
N ASP A 288 -10.18 -17.24 10.70
CA ASP A 288 -9.56 -18.40 10.06
C ASP A 288 -9.59 -18.31 8.52
N VAL A 289 -8.81 -19.18 7.87
CA VAL A 289 -8.66 -19.26 6.41
C VAL A 289 -9.99 -19.56 5.72
N LYS A 290 -10.84 -20.37 6.36
CA LYS A 290 -12.13 -20.78 5.79
C LYS A 290 -13.08 -19.58 5.68
N THR A 291 -13.16 -18.77 6.72
CA THR A 291 -13.98 -17.56 6.78
C THR A 291 -13.56 -16.55 5.71
N VAL A 292 -12.24 -16.35 5.53
CA VAL A 292 -11.71 -15.50 4.45
C VAL A 292 -12.10 -16.04 3.07
N HIS A 293 -11.93 -17.35 2.85
CA HIS A 293 -12.30 -17.97 1.58
C HIS A 293 -13.81 -17.83 1.29
N GLU A 294 -14.66 -18.10 2.28
CA GLU A 294 -16.12 -17.97 2.15
C GLU A 294 -16.53 -16.52 1.85
N PHE A 295 -15.91 -15.54 2.52
CA PHE A 295 -16.10 -14.12 2.22
C PHE A 295 -15.75 -13.76 0.77
N LEU A 296 -14.58 -14.19 0.29
CA LEU A 296 -14.13 -13.88 -1.07
C LEU A 296 -15.04 -14.53 -2.14
N VAL A 297 -15.49 -15.76 -1.90
CA VAL A 297 -16.41 -16.46 -2.82
C VAL A 297 -17.78 -15.80 -2.83
N ASP A 298 -18.33 -15.44 -1.67
CA ASP A 298 -19.62 -14.75 -1.58
C ASP A 298 -19.59 -13.41 -2.33
N LEU A 299 -18.54 -12.62 -2.15
CA LEU A 299 -18.38 -11.36 -2.88
C LEU A 299 -18.20 -11.58 -4.40
N ALA A 300 -17.54 -12.66 -4.81
CA ALA A 300 -17.40 -13.01 -6.22
C ALA A 300 -18.75 -13.34 -6.88
N GLU A 301 -19.64 -14.02 -6.16
CA GLU A 301 -20.97 -14.34 -6.67
C GLU A 301 -21.84 -13.09 -6.85
N HIS A 302 -21.73 -12.11 -5.93
CA HIS A 302 -22.39 -10.81 -6.10
C HIS A 302 -21.86 -10.03 -7.32
N ALA A 303 -20.54 -10.06 -7.54
CA ALA A 303 -19.90 -9.35 -8.65
C ALA A 303 -20.11 -10.01 -10.02
N ARG A 304 -20.42 -11.32 -10.07
CA ARG A 304 -20.45 -12.12 -11.30
C ARG A 304 -21.44 -11.60 -12.34
N ALA A 305 -22.69 -11.34 -11.95
CA ALA A 305 -23.72 -10.92 -12.90
C ALA A 305 -23.41 -9.53 -13.52
N PRO A 306 -23.08 -8.49 -12.73
CA PRO A 306 -22.59 -7.22 -13.27
C PRO A 306 -21.39 -7.39 -14.20
N ALA A 307 -20.38 -8.16 -13.77
CA ALA A 307 -19.16 -8.33 -14.54
C ALA A 307 -19.37 -9.00 -15.90
N LEU A 308 -20.27 -9.99 -16.01
CA LEU A 308 -20.60 -10.63 -17.28
C LEU A 308 -21.35 -9.68 -18.22
N GLN A 309 -22.20 -8.81 -17.69
CA GLN A 309 -22.86 -7.76 -18.48
C GLN A 309 -21.83 -6.77 -19.02
N GLU A 310 -20.92 -6.28 -18.16
CA GLU A 310 -19.87 -5.34 -18.53
C GLU A 310 -18.94 -5.90 -19.63
N VAL A 311 -18.58 -7.19 -19.55
CA VAL A 311 -17.80 -7.87 -20.61
C VAL A 311 -18.60 -7.97 -21.92
N ALA A 312 -19.91 -8.20 -21.86
CA ALA A 312 -20.74 -8.21 -23.07
C ALA A 312 -20.79 -6.84 -23.73
N GLU A 313 -20.93 -5.76 -22.95
CA GLU A 313 -20.88 -4.38 -23.46
C GLU A 313 -19.54 -4.06 -24.13
N LEU A 314 -18.42 -4.53 -23.55
CA LEU A 314 -17.08 -4.41 -24.15
C LEU A 314 -16.94 -5.20 -25.46
N GLN A 315 -17.51 -6.41 -25.53
CA GLN A 315 -17.50 -7.20 -26.76
C GLN A 315 -18.32 -6.54 -27.86
N ASP A 316 -19.44 -5.91 -27.52
CA ASP A 316 -20.32 -5.26 -28.49
C ASP A 316 -19.67 -4.01 -29.11
N ILE A 317 -19.01 -3.18 -28.31
CA ILE A 317 -18.27 -2.03 -28.85
C ILE A 317 -17.05 -2.47 -29.68
N ALA A 318 -16.34 -3.53 -29.25
CA ALA A 318 -15.22 -4.08 -30.01
C ALA A 318 -15.66 -4.59 -31.40
N LYS A 319 -16.79 -5.31 -31.47
CA LYS A 319 -17.37 -5.78 -32.74
C LYS A 319 -17.78 -4.65 -33.68
N GLN A 320 -18.33 -3.56 -33.13
CA GLN A 320 -18.65 -2.36 -33.93
C GLN A 320 -17.41 -1.73 -34.57
N ASN A 321 -16.21 -2.03 -34.06
CA ASN A 321 -14.94 -1.57 -34.59
C ASN A 321 -14.17 -2.66 -35.35
N GLY A 322 -14.84 -3.77 -35.70
CA GLY A 322 -14.26 -4.85 -36.49
C GLY A 322 -13.37 -5.82 -35.70
N VAL A 323 -13.45 -5.82 -34.37
CA VAL A 323 -12.77 -6.79 -33.51
C VAL A 323 -13.77 -7.83 -33.04
N ASP A 324 -13.78 -8.99 -33.71
CA ASP A 324 -14.71 -10.09 -33.42
C ASP A 324 -14.43 -10.78 -32.07
N GLU A 325 -13.14 -10.86 -31.71
CA GLU A 325 -12.68 -11.48 -30.46
C GLU A 325 -11.86 -10.47 -29.64
N LEU A 326 -12.43 -10.06 -28.51
CA LEU A 326 -11.75 -9.20 -27.54
C LEU A 326 -10.55 -9.94 -26.95
N LYS A 327 -9.35 -9.35 -27.06
CA LYS A 327 -8.13 -9.86 -26.41
C LYS A 327 -7.78 -9.00 -25.19
N PRO A 328 -6.91 -9.45 -24.28
CA PRO A 328 -6.61 -8.69 -23.07
C PRO A 328 -6.07 -7.28 -23.32
N TRP A 329 -5.30 -7.08 -24.40
CA TRP A 329 -4.75 -5.78 -24.82
C TRP A 329 -5.78 -4.86 -25.50
N ASP A 330 -7.02 -5.33 -25.66
CA ASP A 330 -8.13 -4.54 -26.17
C ASP A 330 -9.03 -4.04 -25.03
N THR A 331 -9.02 -4.69 -23.85
CA THR A 331 -9.93 -4.42 -22.74
C THR A 331 -9.90 -2.94 -22.32
N THR A 332 -8.73 -2.42 -21.93
CA THR A 332 -8.61 -1.02 -21.46
C THR A 332 -8.99 -0.01 -22.54
N TYR A 333 -8.56 -0.26 -23.78
CA TYR A 333 -8.87 0.61 -24.92
C TYR A 333 -10.38 0.71 -25.17
N TYR A 334 -11.09 -0.44 -25.22
CA TYR A 334 -12.53 -0.43 -25.42
C TYR A 334 -13.32 0.00 -24.18
N SER A 335 -12.79 -0.22 -22.97
CA SER A 335 -13.36 0.37 -21.74
C SER A 335 -13.39 1.90 -21.82
N GLU A 336 -12.32 2.54 -22.28
CA GLU A 336 -12.30 4.00 -22.45
C GLU A 336 -13.26 4.46 -23.55
N LYS A 337 -13.31 3.77 -24.69
CA LYS A 337 -14.29 4.11 -25.75
C LYS A 337 -15.73 3.96 -25.27
N LEU A 338 -16.03 2.90 -24.52
CA LEU A 338 -17.36 2.65 -23.96
C LEU A 338 -17.72 3.71 -22.91
N LYS A 339 -16.77 4.08 -22.04
CA LYS A 339 -16.94 5.13 -21.04
C LYS A 339 -17.26 6.48 -21.70
N GLN A 340 -16.51 6.83 -22.75
CA GLN A 340 -16.77 8.03 -23.54
C GLN A 340 -18.15 7.99 -24.20
N GLN A 341 -18.55 6.85 -24.77
CA GLN A 341 -19.85 6.68 -25.43
C GLN A 341 -21.03 6.76 -24.45
N GLN A 342 -20.93 6.13 -23.28
CA GLN A 342 -22.04 6.03 -22.31
C GLN A 342 -22.19 7.31 -21.48
N PHE A 343 -21.08 7.94 -21.08
CA PHE A 343 -21.11 9.05 -20.11
C PHE A 343 -20.73 10.40 -20.73
N ASN A 344 -20.37 10.46 -22.01
CA ASN A 344 -19.76 11.64 -22.62
C ASN A 344 -18.54 12.16 -21.82
N LEU A 345 -17.85 11.24 -21.15
CA LEU A 345 -16.74 11.54 -20.24
C LEU A 345 -15.43 11.10 -20.86
N SER A 346 -14.59 12.07 -21.21
CA SER A 346 -13.19 11.81 -21.53
C SER A 346 -12.33 12.21 -20.33
N GLN A 347 -11.40 11.34 -19.93
CA GLN A 347 -10.42 11.69 -18.89
C GLN A 347 -9.61 12.93 -19.28
N GLU A 348 -9.36 13.14 -20.58
CA GLU A 348 -8.65 14.33 -21.07
C GLU A 348 -9.47 15.62 -20.90
N ALA A 349 -10.81 15.54 -20.88
CA ALA A 349 -11.66 16.68 -20.55
C ALA A 349 -11.66 17.01 -19.04
N LEU A 350 -11.42 16.00 -18.19
CA LEU A 350 -11.35 16.15 -16.73
C LEU A 350 -9.98 16.63 -16.25
N LYS A 351 -8.88 16.10 -16.81
CA LYS A 351 -7.50 16.39 -16.37
C LYS A 351 -7.19 17.88 -16.14
N PRO A 352 -7.59 18.82 -17.03
CA PRO A 352 -7.35 20.24 -16.81
C PRO A 352 -7.94 20.81 -15.50
N TYR A 353 -8.92 20.13 -14.91
CA TYR A 353 -9.56 20.51 -13.64
C TYR A 353 -8.90 19.92 -12.41
N PHE A 354 -7.97 18.96 -12.55
CA PHE A 354 -7.25 18.36 -11.44
C PHE A 354 -5.73 18.66 -11.46
N PRO A 355 -5.28 19.93 -11.49
CA PRO A 355 -3.88 20.23 -11.25
C PRO A 355 -3.44 19.74 -9.87
N ALA A 356 -2.32 19.01 -9.78
CA ALA A 356 -1.85 18.42 -8.52
C ALA A 356 -1.79 19.43 -7.35
N PRO A 357 -1.29 20.68 -7.51
CA PRO A 357 -1.32 21.67 -6.44
C PRO A 357 -2.73 22.00 -5.92
N LYS A 358 -3.73 22.05 -6.80
CA LYS A 358 -5.12 22.32 -6.46
C LYS A 358 -5.75 21.14 -5.71
N VAL A 359 -5.52 19.92 -6.19
CA VAL A 359 -6.00 18.69 -5.54
C VAL A 359 -5.42 18.56 -4.14
N VAL A 360 -4.10 18.74 -3.98
CA VAL A 360 -3.42 18.69 -2.68
C VAL A 360 -3.98 19.76 -1.72
N GLN A 361 -4.20 20.98 -2.20
CA GLN A 361 -4.82 22.02 -1.38
C GLN A 361 -6.26 21.66 -0.98
N GLY A 362 -7.07 21.11 -1.90
CA GLY A 362 -8.44 20.66 -1.63
C GLY A 362 -8.49 19.52 -0.62
N LEU A 363 -7.59 18.54 -0.73
CA LEU A 363 -7.41 17.47 0.28
C LEU A 363 -7.17 18.07 1.67
N PHE A 364 -6.28 19.06 1.78
CA PHE A 364 -6.01 19.71 3.07
C PHE A 364 -7.21 20.48 3.62
N GLN A 365 -8.00 21.12 2.76
CA GLN A 365 -9.26 21.76 3.17
C GLN A 365 -10.30 20.75 3.67
N ILE A 366 -10.41 19.59 3.03
CA ILE A 366 -11.29 18.50 3.46
C ILE A 366 -10.87 18.01 4.84
N VAL A 367 -9.58 17.75 5.04
CA VAL A 367 -9.00 17.33 6.33
C VAL A 367 -9.26 18.37 7.43
N GLN A 368 -9.12 19.65 7.11
CA GLN A 368 -9.46 20.75 8.02
C GLN A 368 -10.94 20.74 8.41
N ARG A 369 -11.86 20.55 7.45
CA ARG A 369 -13.30 20.48 7.70
C ARG A 369 -13.68 19.26 8.54
N LEU A 370 -13.08 18.10 8.28
CA LEU A 370 -13.39 16.84 8.97
C LEU A 370 -12.82 16.80 10.39
N TYR A 371 -11.57 17.23 10.57
CA TYR A 371 -10.80 16.95 11.79
C TYR A 371 -10.26 18.19 12.51
N GLY A 372 -10.46 19.39 11.95
CA GLY A 372 -9.94 20.64 12.50
C GLY A 372 -8.42 20.81 12.37
N ILE A 373 -7.78 20.00 11.50
CA ILE A 373 -6.33 19.98 11.33
C ILE A 373 -5.90 20.93 10.21
N ASN A 374 -4.98 21.83 10.51
CA ASN A 374 -4.31 22.65 9.51
C ASN A 374 -3.05 21.93 9.01
N ILE A 375 -2.78 21.97 7.71
CA ILE A 375 -1.57 21.40 7.12
C ILE A 375 -0.73 22.53 6.54
N ILE A 376 0.52 22.61 6.98
CA ILE A 376 1.41 23.73 6.69
C ILE A 376 2.65 23.20 5.99
N GLU A 377 2.95 23.73 4.80
CA GLU A 377 4.20 23.42 4.11
C GLU A 377 5.39 24.06 4.81
N ARG A 378 6.47 23.29 4.97
CA ARG A 378 7.69 23.69 5.64
C ARG A 378 8.91 23.41 4.77
N GLN A 379 9.96 24.21 4.96
CA GLN A 379 11.26 23.92 4.39
C GLN A 379 11.94 22.83 5.22
N ALA A 380 12.26 21.70 4.58
CA ALA A 380 13.07 20.62 5.13
C ALA A 380 14.01 20.07 4.04
N PRO A 381 15.14 19.43 4.41
CA PRO A 381 15.93 18.66 3.47
C PRO A 381 15.11 17.52 2.86
N VAL A 382 15.32 17.26 1.57
CA VAL A 382 14.61 16.23 0.80
C VAL A 382 15.59 15.50 -0.12
N TRP A 383 15.26 14.27 -0.50
CA TRP A 383 16.08 13.42 -1.39
C TRP A 383 15.90 13.75 -2.88
N HIS A 384 14.80 14.39 -3.25
CA HIS A 384 14.45 14.73 -4.63
C HIS A 384 13.81 16.13 -4.71
N PRO A 385 14.06 16.93 -5.76
CA PRO A 385 13.48 18.26 -5.90
C PRO A 385 11.94 18.30 -5.89
N ASP A 386 11.29 17.22 -6.33
CA ASP A 386 9.82 17.11 -6.32
C ASP A 386 9.24 16.71 -4.96
N ALA A 387 10.07 16.27 -4.01
CA ALA A 387 9.60 15.90 -2.68
C ALA A 387 9.33 17.17 -1.85
N ARG A 388 8.25 17.14 -1.08
CA ARG A 388 7.75 18.27 -0.27
C ARG A 388 7.51 17.83 1.16
N TYR A 389 7.67 18.73 2.13
CA TYR A 389 7.46 18.43 3.56
C TYR A 389 6.37 19.32 4.17
N PHE A 390 5.53 18.70 4.99
CA PHE A 390 4.40 19.34 5.63
C PHE A 390 4.30 18.97 7.11
N GLU A 391 3.72 19.85 7.91
CA GLU A 391 3.38 19.62 9.32
C GLU A 391 1.88 19.76 9.55
N LEU A 392 1.34 18.92 10.44
CA LEU A 392 -0.04 18.97 10.90
C LEU A 392 -0.10 19.81 12.18
N GLU A 393 -0.97 20.81 12.18
CA GLU A 393 -1.23 21.69 13.31
C GLU A 393 -2.67 21.50 13.79
N ASP A 394 -2.83 21.21 15.08
CA ASP A 394 -4.11 21.14 15.79
C ASP A 394 -4.14 22.25 16.85
N GLN A 395 -5.08 23.19 16.73
CA GLN A 395 -5.23 24.32 17.67
C GLN A 395 -3.92 25.11 17.92
N GLY A 396 -3.10 25.31 16.87
CA GLY A 396 -1.84 26.04 16.96
C GLY A 396 -0.66 25.22 17.49
N GLN A 397 -0.81 23.89 17.66
CA GLN A 397 0.25 22.99 18.07
C GLN A 397 0.58 21.99 16.96
N VAL A 398 1.87 21.84 16.64
CA VAL A 398 2.31 20.82 15.68
C VAL A 398 2.22 19.43 16.32
N ILE A 399 1.47 18.54 15.68
CA ILE A 399 1.18 17.19 16.19
C ILE A 399 1.83 16.06 15.38
N GLY A 400 2.28 16.33 14.16
CA GLY A 400 2.96 15.36 13.29
C GLY A 400 3.40 16.01 11.98
N GLY A 401 4.05 15.26 11.10
CA GLY A 401 4.45 15.75 9.78
C GLY A 401 4.62 14.65 8.75
N PHE A 402 4.78 15.03 7.49
CA PHE A 402 4.95 14.05 6.41
C PHE A 402 5.72 14.61 5.23
N PHE A 403 6.37 13.70 4.50
CA PHE A 403 6.91 13.96 3.18
C PHE A 403 5.97 13.46 2.09
N PHE A 404 5.86 14.23 1.01
CA PHE A 404 5.08 13.92 -0.18
C PHE A 404 6.01 13.78 -1.38
N ASP A 405 5.99 12.61 -2.02
CA ASP A 405 6.74 12.32 -3.25
C ASP A 405 5.83 11.58 -4.24
N ILE A 406 5.12 12.36 -5.06
CA ILE A 406 3.93 11.87 -5.77
C ILE A 406 4.17 11.46 -7.23
N TYR A 407 5.32 11.78 -7.83
CA TYR A 407 5.55 11.56 -9.27
C TYR A 407 6.38 10.30 -9.57
N ALA A 408 6.09 9.68 -10.71
CA ALA A 408 6.87 8.56 -11.26
C ALA A 408 8.20 9.04 -11.84
N ARG A 409 9.27 8.23 -11.66
CA ARG A 409 10.61 8.48 -12.24
C ARG A 409 11.46 7.21 -12.23
N THR A 410 12.53 7.21 -13.02
CA THR A 410 13.57 6.16 -13.00
C THR A 410 14.16 6.00 -11.61
N GLY A 411 14.38 4.75 -11.18
CA GLY A 411 14.96 4.41 -9.87
C GLY A 411 13.97 4.45 -8.70
N LYS A 412 12.70 4.80 -8.94
CA LYS A 412 11.62 4.73 -7.94
C LYS A 412 10.80 3.46 -8.15
N ARG A 413 10.49 2.76 -7.05
CA ARG A 413 9.58 1.60 -7.06
C ARG A 413 8.17 2.04 -7.49
N GLY A 414 7.52 1.25 -8.32
CA GLY A 414 6.13 1.48 -8.74
C GLY A 414 5.10 1.31 -7.62
N GLY A 415 3.86 1.74 -7.88
CA GLY A 415 2.74 1.70 -6.93
C GLY A 415 2.56 2.99 -6.13
N ALA A 416 1.79 2.92 -5.04
CA ALA A 416 1.70 3.96 -4.03
C ALA A 416 1.79 3.31 -2.65
N TRP A 417 2.34 4.02 -1.67
CA TRP A 417 2.44 3.53 -0.30
C TRP A 417 2.72 4.67 0.71
N MET A 418 2.38 4.39 1.97
CA MET A 418 2.81 5.13 3.15
C MET A 418 3.84 4.31 3.93
N ASN A 419 4.88 4.96 4.45
CA ASN A 419 5.79 4.36 5.43
C ASN A 419 6.09 5.31 6.59
N GLY A 420 6.10 4.82 7.83
CA GLY A 420 6.51 5.59 8.99
C GLY A 420 8.01 5.87 8.99
N PHE A 421 8.40 7.14 9.17
CA PHE A 421 9.79 7.50 9.52
C PHE A 421 9.97 7.48 11.03
N ARG A 422 9.03 8.10 11.75
CA ARG A 422 8.99 8.20 13.21
C ARG A 422 7.60 7.91 13.70
N SER A 423 7.48 7.08 14.73
CA SER A 423 6.21 6.84 15.42
C SER A 423 5.99 7.82 16.57
N ARG A 424 4.74 8.00 17.00
CA ARG A 424 4.44 8.75 18.22
C ARG A 424 4.89 7.91 19.42
N MET A 425 5.72 8.50 20.27
CA MET A 425 6.30 7.77 21.40
C MET A 425 6.55 8.71 22.58
N GLN A 426 6.21 8.30 23.80
CA GLN A 426 6.69 8.97 25.01
C GLN A 426 8.15 8.59 25.23
N THR A 427 9.06 9.56 25.10
CA THR A 427 10.50 9.36 25.34
C THR A 427 10.93 10.00 26.66
N LEU A 428 12.16 9.75 27.09
CA LEU A 428 12.79 10.43 28.24
C LEU A 428 12.91 11.95 28.04
N HIS A 429 12.86 12.43 26.80
CA HIS A 429 12.99 13.85 26.43
C HIS A 429 11.64 14.51 26.11
N GLY A 430 10.53 13.78 26.30
CA GLY A 430 9.17 14.23 26.00
C GLY A 430 8.51 13.43 24.90
N LEU A 431 7.33 13.90 24.47
CA LEU A 431 6.52 13.24 23.46
C LEU A 431 7.10 13.46 22.06
N GLN A 432 7.65 12.39 21.48
CA GLN A 432 8.03 12.34 20.07
C GLN A 432 6.78 12.39 19.19
N LYS A 433 6.83 13.22 18.15
CA LYS A 433 5.76 13.38 17.18
C LYS A 433 5.99 12.48 15.96
N PRO A 434 4.93 11.88 15.39
CA PRO A 434 5.04 10.99 14.25
C PRO A 434 5.41 11.76 12.97
N ILE A 435 6.22 11.12 12.13
CA ILE A 435 6.51 11.56 10.77
C ILE A 435 6.41 10.37 9.81
N CYS A 436 5.83 10.55 8.62
CA CYS A 436 5.78 9.51 7.59
C CYS A 436 6.22 10.01 6.20
N TYR A 437 6.52 9.06 5.32
CA TYR A 437 6.67 9.24 3.88
C TYR A 437 5.39 8.78 3.19
N MET A 438 4.82 9.59 2.32
CA MET A 438 3.73 9.20 1.42
C MET A 438 4.20 9.34 -0.02
N VAL A 439 4.16 8.22 -0.73
CA VAL A 439 4.80 8.06 -2.03
C VAL A 439 3.77 7.58 -3.05
N CYS A 440 3.69 8.24 -4.19
CA CYS A 440 2.84 7.84 -5.33
C CYS A 440 3.68 7.78 -6.62
N ASN A 441 3.09 7.30 -7.72
CA ASN A 441 3.73 7.25 -9.04
C ASN A 441 2.84 7.88 -10.12
N PHE A 442 2.37 9.11 -9.85
CA PHE A 442 1.53 9.86 -10.76
C PHE A 442 2.31 10.39 -11.95
N THR A 443 1.57 10.76 -12.99
CA THR A 443 2.11 11.45 -14.17
C THR A 443 2.90 12.69 -13.74
N PRO A 444 4.21 12.80 -14.08
CA PRO A 444 5.01 13.95 -13.71
C PRO A 444 4.57 15.23 -14.46
N PRO A 445 4.98 16.41 -13.96
CA PRO A 445 4.83 17.67 -14.69
C PRO A 445 5.51 17.62 -16.07
N VAL A 446 4.89 18.28 -17.06
CA VAL A 446 5.42 18.40 -18.42
C VAL A 446 5.84 19.85 -18.66
N GLY A 447 7.15 20.07 -18.85
CA GLY A 447 7.71 21.42 -19.01
C GLY A 447 7.42 22.29 -17.78
N ASP A 448 6.88 23.49 -17.98
CA ASP A 448 6.53 24.44 -16.91
C ASP A 448 5.09 24.26 -16.37
N GLN A 449 4.33 23.30 -16.91
CA GLN A 449 2.96 23.05 -16.47
C GLN A 449 2.93 22.09 -15.28
N PRO A 450 2.11 22.34 -14.24
CA PRO A 450 1.92 21.39 -13.16
C PRO A 450 1.38 20.06 -13.69
N ALA A 451 1.66 18.98 -12.96
CA ALA A 451 1.04 17.69 -13.23
C ALA A 451 -0.49 17.80 -13.17
N LEU A 452 -1.16 17.19 -14.16
CA LEU A 452 -2.61 17.08 -14.23
C LEU A 452 -2.98 15.65 -13.87
N LEU A 453 -3.69 15.49 -12.77
CA LEU A 453 -4.04 14.18 -12.25
C LEU A 453 -5.27 13.62 -12.97
N THR A 454 -5.28 12.31 -13.20
CA THR A 454 -6.53 11.59 -13.46
C THR A 454 -7.34 11.48 -12.17
N HIS A 455 -8.64 11.19 -12.28
CA HIS A 455 -9.46 10.98 -11.08
C HIS A 455 -8.99 9.76 -10.25
N ASP A 456 -8.47 8.71 -10.88
CA ASP A 456 -7.89 7.55 -10.18
C ASP A 456 -6.62 7.92 -9.39
N GLU A 457 -5.81 8.86 -9.90
CA GLU A 457 -4.67 9.42 -9.17
C GLU A 457 -5.13 10.28 -7.98
N VAL A 458 -6.27 10.98 -8.10
CA VAL A 458 -6.91 11.67 -6.96
C VAL A 458 -7.35 10.67 -5.90
N ILE A 459 -8.04 9.58 -6.28
CA ILE A 459 -8.44 8.50 -5.34
C ILE A 459 -7.20 7.94 -4.63
N THR A 460 -6.16 7.60 -5.39
CA THR A 460 -4.89 7.08 -4.85
C THR A 460 -4.25 8.06 -3.86
N LEU A 461 -4.29 9.37 -4.14
CA LEU A 461 -3.77 10.38 -3.22
C LEU A 461 -4.53 10.38 -1.88
N PHE A 462 -5.86 10.28 -1.92
CA PHE A 462 -6.70 10.19 -0.73
C PHE A 462 -6.46 8.91 0.05
N HIS A 463 -6.29 7.78 -0.65
CA HIS A 463 -5.94 6.49 -0.07
C HIS A 463 -4.67 6.59 0.78
N GLU A 464 -3.57 7.05 0.19
CA GLU A 464 -2.29 7.19 0.92
C GLU A 464 -2.39 8.20 2.06
N PHE A 465 -3.16 9.27 1.87
CA PHE A 465 -3.38 10.26 2.92
C PHE A 465 -4.18 9.70 4.10
N GLY A 466 -5.10 8.75 3.87
CA GLY A 466 -5.79 8.05 4.94
C GLY A 466 -4.86 7.19 5.80
N HIS A 467 -3.90 6.49 5.20
CA HIS A 467 -2.81 5.85 5.95
C HIS A 467 -1.98 6.87 6.73
N GLY A 468 -1.60 7.98 6.08
CA GLY A 468 -0.88 9.08 6.72
C GLY A 468 -1.61 9.64 7.93
N LEU A 469 -2.91 9.88 7.83
CA LEU A 469 -3.76 10.35 8.93
C LEU A 469 -3.80 9.33 10.07
N HIS A 470 -3.90 8.04 9.78
CA HIS A 470 -3.88 7.00 10.80
C HIS A 470 -2.57 7.00 11.60
N HIS A 471 -1.44 7.20 10.92
CA HIS A 471 -0.14 7.30 11.58
C HIS A 471 0.03 8.61 12.37
N MET A 472 -0.38 9.74 11.79
CA MET A 472 -0.09 11.06 12.35
C MET A 472 -1.07 11.55 13.41
N LEU A 473 -2.34 11.11 13.35
CA LEU A 473 -3.39 11.51 14.30
C LEU A 473 -3.54 10.56 15.50
N THR A 474 -2.68 9.56 15.62
CA THR A 474 -2.62 8.68 16.79
C THR A 474 -2.45 9.48 18.09
N GLU A 475 -3.18 9.08 19.12
CA GLU A 475 -3.04 9.57 20.50
C GLU A 475 -2.38 8.52 21.41
N VAL A 476 -1.94 7.40 20.85
CA VAL A 476 -1.15 6.36 21.53
C VAL A 476 0.34 6.73 21.55
N ASP A 477 0.97 6.58 22.70
CA ASP A 477 2.35 7.00 23.00
C ASP A 477 3.31 5.82 23.24
N ASN A 478 2.88 4.58 23.04
CA ASN A 478 3.73 3.41 23.01
C ASN A 478 4.02 3.02 21.54
N ILE A 479 5.31 2.95 21.18
CA ILE A 479 5.76 2.77 19.80
C ILE A 479 5.20 1.50 19.13
N SER A 480 5.05 0.40 19.89
CA SER A 480 4.59 -0.90 19.36
C SER A 480 3.12 -0.90 18.93
N VAL A 481 2.34 0.09 19.39
CA VAL A 481 0.90 0.19 19.13
C VAL A 481 0.45 1.59 18.68
N ALA A 482 1.39 2.48 18.38
CA ALA A 482 1.10 3.84 17.94
C ALA A 482 0.94 3.94 16.41
N GLY A 483 -0.06 4.70 15.97
CA GLY A 483 -0.32 4.90 14.55
C GLY A 483 -0.79 3.61 13.91
N THR A 484 -0.14 3.20 12.83
CA THR A 484 -0.45 1.95 12.14
C THR A 484 0.17 0.71 12.82
N HIS A 485 1.03 0.87 13.83
CA HIS A 485 1.65 -0.26 14.53
C HIS A 485 0.64 -1.01 15.40
N GLY A 486 0.77 -2.34 15.44
CA GLY A 486 -0.10 -3.22 16.24
C GLY A 486 -1.54 -3.35 15.71
N VAL A 487 -1.90 -2.63 14.65
CA VAL A 487 -3.19 -2.77 13.96
C VAL A 487 -3.19 -4.06 13.14
N ALA A 488 -4.31 -4.78 13.14
CA ALA A 488 -4.46 -5.98 12.33
C ALA A 488 -4.34 -5.66 10.83
N TRP A 489 -3.58 -6.47 10.09
CA TRP A 489 -3.22 -6.19 8.69
C TRP A 489 -4.44 -6.13 7.74
N ASP A 490 -5.54 -6.78 8.07
CA ASP A 490 -6.82 -6.77 7.36
C ASP A 490 -7.78 -5.65 7.79
N ALA A 491 -7.31 -4.75 8.66
CA ALA A 491 -8.01 -3.51 9.02
C ALA A 491 -7.15 -2.26 8.78
N VAL A 492 -5.85 -2.38 8.48
CA VAL A 492 -4.97 -1.22 8.24
C VAL A 492 -5.41 -0.38 7.03
N GLU A 493 -6.11 -1.01 6.09
CA GLU A 493 -6.70 -0.40 4.89
C GLU A 493 -8.03 0.34 5.16
N LEU A 494 -8.61 0.24 6.37
CA LEU A 494 -9.86 0.91 6.68
C LEU A 494 -9.73 2.44 6.51
N PRO A 495 -8.75 3.13 7.13
CA PRO A 495 -8.65 4.59 7.00
C PRO A 495 -8.25 5.08 5.61
N SER A 496 -7.46 4.30 4.85
CA SER A 496 -7.06 4.64 3.49
C SER A 496 -8.27 4.62 2.55
N GLN A 497 -8.96 3.48 2.47
CA GLN A 497 -10.15 3.32 1.64
C GLN A 497 -11.30 4.22 2.09
N PHE A 498 -11.41 4.50 3.39
CA PHE A 498 -12.40 5.44 3.89
C PHE A 498 -12.20 6.84 3.29
N MET A 499 -10.97 7.35 3.22
CA MET A 499 -10.72 8.68 2.67
C MET A 499 -11.08 8.78 1.17
N GLU A 500 -11.03 7.68 0.42
CA GLU A 500 -11.36 7.66 -1.01
C GLU A 500 -12.77 8.17 -1.31
N PHE A 501 -13.74 7.99 -0.41
CA PHE A 501 -15.12 8.41 -0.63
C PHE A 501 -15.28 9.93 -0.84
N TRP A 502 -14.40 10.74 -0.24
CA TRP A 502 -14.40 12.20 -0.44
C TRP A 502 -13.96 12.63 -1.84
N SER A 503 -13.36 11.74 -2.64
CA SER A 503 -13.08 12.01 -4.05
C SER A 503 -14.31 11.89 -4.95
N TRP A 504 -15.43 11.37 -4.43
CA TRP A 504 -16.68 11.15 -5.16
C TRP A 504 -17.83 12.06 -4.71
N ASP A 505 -17.64 12.84 -3.65
CA ASP A 505 -18.66 13.77 -3.19
C ASP A 505 -18.61 15.11 -3.95
N LYS A 506 -19.78 15.69 -4.23
CA LYS A 506 -19.92 16.95 -4.97
C LYS A 506 -19.27 18.13 -4.25
N GLU A 507 -19.57 18.34 -2.98
CA GLU A 507 -19.02 19.47 -2.22
C GLU A 507 -17.49 19.36 -2.08
N CYS A 508 -16.97 18.13 -2.06
CA CYS A 508 -15.54 17.85 -2.04
C CYS A 508 -14.89 18.12 -3.41
N LEU A 509 -15.51 17.66 -4.49
CA LEU A 509 -15.01 17.90 -5.85
C LEU A 509 -14.95 19.39 -6.19
N ASP A 510 -15.87 20.21 -5.67
CA ASP A 510 -15.84 21.67 -5.83
C ASP A 510 -14.57 22.32 -5.24
N VAL A 511 -14.02 21.78 -4.14
CA VAL A 511 -12.77 22.28 -3.55
C VAL A 511 -11.52 21.63 -4.14
N LEU A 512 -11.64 20.42 -4.70
CA LEU A 512 -10.57 19.66 -5.31
C LEU A 512 -10.28 20.06 -6.76
N SER A 513 -11.25 20.67 -7.44
CA SER A 513 -11.16 20.94 -8.88
C SER A 513 -11.11 22.44 -9.19
N GLU A 514 -10.31 22.80 -10.20
CA GLU A 514 -10.25 24.13 -10.82
C GLU A 514 -9.55 24.00 -12.16
N HIS A 515 -10.13 24.54 -13.23
CA HIS A 515 -9.49 24.52 -14.54
C HIS A 515 -8.15 25.27 -14.51
N ILE A 516 -7.10 24.64 -15.00
CA ILE A 516 -5.73 25.16 -14.95
C ILE A 516 -5.60 26.58 -15.52
N ASP A 517 -6.15 26.83 -16.71
CA ASP A 517 -6.10 28.15 -17.38
C ASP A 517 -7.20 29.12 -16.92
N SER A 518 -8.47 28.73 -17.05
CA SER A 518 -9.61 29.62 -16.86
C SER A 518 -9.95 29.89 -15.39
N LYS A 519 -9.44 29.07 -14.47
CA LYS A 519 -9.78 29.10 -13.03
C LYS A 519 -11.25 28.87 -12.72
N GLN A 520 -12.00 28.30 -13.66
CA GLN A 520 -13.40 27.95 -13.48
C GLN A 520 -13.55 26.62 -12.75
N THR A 521 -14.65 26.46 -12.01
CA THR A 521 -15.01 25.20 -11.36
C THR A 521 -15.38 24.14 -12.41
N LEU A 522 -15.37 22.87 -11.99
CA LEU A 522 -15.79 21.76 -12.84
C LEU A 522 -17.24 22.00 -13.35
N PRO A 523 -17.49 22.03 -14.67
CA PRO A 523 -18.83 22.20 -15.22
C PRO A 523 -19.77 21.10 -14.73
N GLN A 524 -21.03 21.46 -14.45
CA GLN A 524 -22.03 20.53 -13.92
C GLN A 524 -22.19 19.29 -14.80
N GLU A 525 -22.12 19.43 -16.13
CA GLU A 525 -22.20 18.30 -17.06
C GLU A 525 -21.03 17.30 -16.89
N LEU A 526 -19.79 17.79 -16.72
CA LEU A 526 -18.62 16.93 -16.49
C LEU A 526 -18.64 16.31 -15.10
N LEU A 527 -19.12 17.05 -14.10
CA LEU A 527 -19.33 16.52 -12.75
C LEU A 527 -20.37 15.40 -12.75
N ASP A 528 -21.54 15.61 -13.34
CA ASP A 528 -22.59 14.59 -13.43
C ASP A 528 -22.09 13.36 -14.18
N ALA A 529 -21.34 13.55 -15.27
CA ALA A 529 -20.71 12.47 -16.02
C ALA A 529 -19.70 11.68 -15.17
N LEU A 530 -18.84 12.36 -14.40
CA LEU A 530 -17.90 11.72 -13.46
C LEU A 530 -18.63 10.89 -12.40
N LEU A 531 -19.64 11.47 -11.75
CA LEU A 531 -20.41 10.79 -10.70
C LEU A 531 -21.20 9.59 -11.25
N ASN A 532 -21.80 9.71 -12.43
CA ASN A 532 -22.50 8.61 -13.09
C ASN A 532 -21.57 7.47 -13.49
N ALA A 533 -20.30 7.77 -13.78
CA ALA A 533 -19.28 6.79 -14.13
C ALA A 533 -18.63 6.10 -12.91
N ARG A 534 -18.99 6.47 -11.67
CA ARG A 534 -18.42 5.91 -10.43
C ARG A 534 -18.46 4.39 -10.36
N PHE A 535 -19.56 3.80 -10.82
CA PHE A 535 -19.78 2.35 -10.79
C PHE A 535 -19.45 1.67 -12.13
N PHE A 536 -18.84 2.39 -13.07
CA PHE A 536 -18.51 1.85 -14.37
C PHE A 536 -17.51 0.69 -14.23
N GLN A 537 -17.92 -0.50 -14.68
CA GLN A 537 -17.12 -1.72 -14.68
C GLN A 537 -16.70 -2.22 -13.29
N SER A 538 -17.47 -1.88 -12.25
CA SER A 538 -17.19 -2.27 -10.86
C SER A 538 -17.19 -3.80 -10.68
N GLY A 539 -18.01 -4.53 -11.44
CA GLY A 539 -18.07 -5.99 -11.43
C GLY A 539 -16.75 -6.64 -11.87
N MET A 540 -16.29 -6.30 -13.07
CA MET A 540 -15.04 -6.78 -13.65
C MET A 540 -13.84 -6.44 -12.76
N GLN A 541 -13.77 -5.21 -12.25
CA GLN A 541 -12.69 -4.76 -11.36
C GLN A 541 -12.70 -5.53 -10.03
N THR A 542 -13.88 -5.75 -9.44
CA THR A 542 -13.98 -6.54 -8.21
C THR A 542 -13.57 -7.99 -8.43
N LEU A 543 -14.04 -8.64 -9.50
CA LEU A 543 -13.61 -10.01 -9.80
C LEU A 543 -12.09 -10.10 -10.04
N ARG A 544 -11.48 -9.07 -10.60
CA ARG A 544 -10.01 -9.00 -10.74
C ARG A 544 -9.29 -8.94 -9.39
N GLN A 545 -9.78 -8.14 -8.46
CA GLN A 545 -9.25 -8.09 -7.08
C GLN A 545 -9.45 -9.42 -6.33
N LEU A 546 -10.59 -10.07 -6.53
CA LEU A 546 -10.89 -11.37 -5.93
C LEU A 546 -10.02 -12.49 -6.51
N GLU A 547 -9.70 -12.45 -7.81
CA GLU A 547 -8.71 -13.36 -8.42
C GLU A 547 -7.37 -13.28 -7.68
N PHE A 548 -6.88 -12.07 -7.37
CA PHE A 548 -5.63 -11.88 -6.63
C PHE A 548 -5.70 -12.42 -5.20
N ALA A 549 -6.77 -12.10 -4.48
CA ALA A 549 -6.96 -12.53 -3.10
C ALA A 549 -7.11 -14.07 -2.98
N LEU A 550 -7.89 -14.69 -3.87
CA LEU A 550 -8.06 -16.13 -3.91
C LEU A 550 -6.77 -16.84 -4.33
N PHE A 551 -6.01 -16.26 -5.27
CA PHE A 551 -4.71 -16.80 -5.67
C PHE A 551 -3.72 -16.80 -4.51
N ASP A 552 -3.54 -15.64 -3.86
CA ASP A 552 -2.68 -15.48 -2.69
C ASP A 552 -3.05 -16.48 -1.58
N LEU A 553 -4.32 -16.51 -1.16
CA LEU A 553 -4.77 -17.40 -0.10
C LEU A 553 -4.54 -18.87 -0.49
N THR A 554 -4.85 -19.24 -1.74
CA THR A 554 -4.74 -20.63 -2.19
C THR A 554 -3.29 -21.10 -2.22
N ILE A 555 -2.34 -20.36 -2.78
CA ILE A 555 -0.95 -20.84 -2.86
C ILE A 555 -0.30 -21.00 -1.48
N HIS A 556 -0.71 -20.20 -0.49
CA HIS A 556 -0.19 -20.24 0.88
C HIS A 556 -0.88 -21.30 1.77
N THR A 557 -1.95 -21.94 1.31
CA THR A 557 -2.59 -23.07 2.01
C THR A 557 -2.12 -24.43 1.55
N LYS A 558 -1.41 -24.52 0.41
CA LYS A 558 -0.97 -25.79 -0.17
C LYS A 558 0.20 -26.39 0.61
N THR A 559 0.07 -27.68 0.91
CA THR A 559 1.12 -28.51 1.52
C THR A 559 1.17 -29.86 0.80
N PRO A 560 2.29 -30.23 0.14
CA PRO A 560 3.54 -29.49 0.01
C PRO A 560 3.41 -28.20 -0.80
N ALA A 561 4.39 -27.31 -0.63
CA ALA A 561 4.51 -26.02 -1.32
C ALA A 561 4.61 -26.25 -2.82
N LEU A 562 4.04 -25.30 -3.56
CA LEU A 562 3.93 -25.39 -5.01
C LEU A 562 5.27 -25.05 -5.68
N ASN A 563 5.60 -25.78 -6.75
CA ASN A 563 6.61 -25.33 -7.70
C ASN A 563 6.03 -24.28 -8.68
N SER A 564 6.86 -23.65 -9.51
CA SER A 564 6.45 -22.57 -10.44
C SER A 564 5.33 -22.99 -11.41
N GLU A 565 5.39 -24.21 -11.94
CA GLU A 565 4.35 -24.77 -12.80
C GLU A 565 3.01 -24.89 -12.06
N GLN A 566 3.04 -25.39 -10.83
CA GLN A 566 1.85 -25.53 -9.99
C GLN A 566 1.29 -24.18 -9.52
N ILE A 567 2.15 -23.18 -9.28
CA ILE A 567 1.73 -21.79 -9.02
C ILE A 567 0.94 -21.28 -10.22
N GLN A 568 1.47 -21.43 -11.45
CA GLN A 568 0.78 -21.03 -12.67
C GLN A 568 -0.52 -21.81 -12.86
N GLN A 569 -0.54 -23.12 -12.61
CA GLN A 569 -1.74 -23.93 -12.72
C GLN A 569 -2.81 -23.49 -11.72
N THR A 570 -2.43 -23.18 -10.48
CA THR A 570 -3.35 -22.66 -9.46
C THR A 570 -3.98 -21.35 -9.89
N LEU A 571 -3.19 -20.42 -10.45
CA LEU A 571 -3.71 -19.17 -11.00
C LEU A 571 -4.67 -19.42 -12.18
N ASN A 572 -4.35 -20.36 -13.07
CA ASN A 572 -5.22 -20.72 -14.19
C ASN A 572 -6.56 -21.32 -13.72
N ASP A 573 -6.54 -22.17 -12.69
CA ASP A 573 -7.75 -22.78 -12.12
C ASP A 573 -8.66 -21.74 -11.46
N ILE A 574 -8.07 -20.73 -10.82
CA ILE A 574 -8.81 -19.59 -10.23
C ILE A 574 -9.37 -18.69 -11.33
N ARG A 575 -8.58 -18.34 -12.35
CA ARG A 575 -9.05 -17.57 -13.51
C ARG A 575 -10.22 -18.24 -14.21
N LYS A 576 -10.15 -19.55 -14.42
CA LYS A 576 -11.24 -20.33 -15.03
C LYS A 576 -12.56 -20.23 -14.24
N GLN A 577 -12.48 -20.02 -12.93
CA GLN A 577 -13.66 -19.90 -12.07
C GLN A 577 -14.15 -18.45 -12.00
N TYR A 578 -13.27 -17.48 -11.81
CA TYR A 578 -13.65 -16.12 -11.39
C TYR A 578 -13.32 -15.02 -12.40
N ALA A 579 -12.33 -15.21 -13.29
CA ALA A 579 -12.00 -14.18 -14.27
C ALA A 579 -13.06 -14.14 -15.38
N VAL A 580 -13.55 -12.95 -15.69
CA VAL A 580 -14.48 -12.71 -16.81
C VAL A 580 -13.80 -12.04 -18.01
N VAL A 581 -12.64 -11.41 -17.76
CA VAL A 581 -11.85 -10.73 -18.79
C VAL A 581 -10.97 -11.76 -19.51
N PRO A 582 -10.75 -11.64 -20.83
CA PRO A 582 -9.83 -12.50 -21.57
C PRO A 582 -8.44 -12.58 -20.90
N THR A 583 -7.82 -13.76 -20.97
CA THR A 583 -6.44 -14.00 -20.52
C THR A 583 -5.62 -14.66 -21.63
N VAL A 584 -4.31 -14.76 -21.44
CA VAL A 584 -3.38 -15.42 -22.36
C VAL A 584 -2.43 -16.33 -21.60
N ASP A 585 -2.02 -17.43 -22.24
CA ASP A 585 -1.22 -18.50 -21.60
C ASP A 585 0.19 -18.05 -21.20
N TYR A 586 0.73 -17.04 -21.90
CA TYR A 586 2.02 -16.45 -21.56
C TYR A 586 1.95 -15.44 -20.40
N ASN A 587 0.77 -15.14 -19.85
CA ASN A 587 0.65 -14.19 -18.74
C ASN A 587 1.38 -14.74 -17.50
N ARG A 588 2.30 -13.95 -16.94
CA ARG A 588 3.14 -14.28 -15.79
C ARG A 588 2.98 -13.27 -14.66
N PHE A 589 1.80 -12.67 -14.52
CA PHE A 589 1.48 -11.66 -13.50
C PHE A 589 2.10 -11.92 -12.12
N GLN A 590 2.04 -13.15 -11.63
CA GLN A 590 2.57 -13.56 -10.33
C GLN A 590 4.06 -13.25 -10.12
N HIS A 591 4.85 -13.20 -11.19
CA HIS A 591 6.29 -12.88 -11.16
C HIS A 591 6.57 -11.42 -10.83
N SER A 592 5.55 -10.56 -10.90
CA SER A 592 5.63 -9.17 -10.49
C SER A 592 4.61 -8.81 -9.41
N PHE A 593 4.04 -9.81 -8.73
CA PHE A 593 3.07 -9.60 -7.67
C PHE A 593 3.76 -9.28 -6.33
N SER A 594 4.41 -8.12 -6.26
CA SER A 594 5.25 -7.72 -5.13
C SER A 594 4.50 -7.66 -3.80
N HIS A 595 3.18 -7.44 -3.79
CA HIS A 595 2.38 -7.42 -2.55
C HIS A 595 2.59 -8.68 -1.70
N ILE A 596 2.67 -9.86 -2.31
CA ILE A 596 2.72 -11.14 -1.60
C ILE A 596 4.12 -11.78 -1.59
N PHE A 597 5.00 -11.42 -2.53
CA PHE A 597 6.36 -11.98 -2.60
C PHE A 597 7.46 -11.03 -2.12
N ALA A 598 7.19 -9.73 -2.03
CA ALA A 598 8.15 -8.71 -1.60
C ALA A 598 7.53 -7.63 -0.68
N GLY A 599 6.32 -7.86 -0.19
CA GLY A 599 5.52 -6.94 0.62
C GLY A 599 4.80 -7.67 1.75
N GLY A 600 4.00 -6.93 2.51
CA GLY A 600 3.35 -7.44 3.73
C GLY A 600 2.07 -8.25 3.53
N TYR A 601 1.62 -8.53 2.30
CA TYR A 601 0.29 -9.08 2.02
C TYR A 601 0.28 -10.58 1.75
N ALA A 602 1.33 -11.32 2.10
CA ALA A 602 1.37 -12.77 1.92
C ALA A 602 0.30 -13.48 2.77
N ALA A 603 -0.60 -14.24 2.12
CA ALA A 603 -1.83 -14.75 2.74
C ALA A 603 -2.61 -13.63 3.47
N GLY A 604 -2.74 -12.50 2.79
CA GLY A 604 -3.23 -11.24 3.31
C GLY A 604 -3.73 -10.29 2.23
N TYR A 605 -3.68 -10.63 0.94
CA TYR A 605 -4.16 -9.73 -0.11
C TYR A 605 -5.68 -9.51 -0.02
N TYR A 606 -6.42 -10.43 0.60
CA TYR A 606 -7.84 -10.25 0.93
C TYR A 606 -8.11 -9.04 1.81
N SER A 607 -7.11 -8.53 2.55
CA SER A 607 -7.20 -7.34 3.40
C SER A 607 -7.83 -6.15 2.68
N TYR A 608 -7.54 -5.95 1.38
CA TYR A 608 -8.14 -4.86 0.61
C TYR A 608 -9.67 -4.96 0.54
N LYS A 609 -10.23 -6.14 0.23
CA LYS A 609 -11.69 -6.31 0.17
C LYS A 609 -12.33 -6.42 1.55
N TRP A 610 -11.61 -6.98 2.52
CA TRP A 610 -12.08 -7.06 3.90
C TRP A 610 -12.22 -5.68 4.53
N ALA A 611 -11.20 -4.83 4.38
CA ALA A 611 -11.24 -3.46 4.85
C ALA A 611 -12.19 -2.59 4.05
N GLU A 612 -12.45 -2.89 2.77
CA GLU A 612 -13.40 -2.11 1.95
C GLU A 612 -14.84 -2.24 2.51
N VAL A 613 -15.18 -3.38 3.11
CA VAL A 613 -16.42 -3.56 3.87
C VAL A 613 -16.44 -2.61 5.07
N LEU A 614 -15.35 -2.57 5.84
CA LEU A 614 -15.22 -1.68 6.99
C LEU A 614 -15.32 -0.21 6.56
N ALA A 615 -14.60 0.18 5.51
CA ALA A 615 -14.55 1.56 5.01
C ALA A 615 -15.92 2.00 4.47
N SER A 616 -16.56 1.16 3.66
CA SER A 616 -17.90 1.44 3.13
C SER A 616 -18.93 1.61 4.24
N ASP A 617 -18.91 0.73 5.24
CA ASP A 617 -19.85 0.79 6.33
C ASP A 617 -19.55 1.95 7.31
N ALA A 618 -18.28 2.29 7.50
CA ALA A 618 -17.89 3.50 8.22
C ALA A 618 -18.40 4.76 7.51
N PHE A 619 -18.23 4.82 6.19
CA PHE A 619 -18.68 5.94 5.36
C PHE A 619 -20.21 6.07 5.30
N ASP A 620 -20.97 4.98 5.30
CA ASP A 620 -22.44 5.01 5.37
C ASP A 620 -22.95 5.87 6.54
N ARG A 621 -22.19 6.00 7.64
CA ARG A 621 -22.53 6.94 8.71
C ARG A 621 -22.55 8.39 8.23
N PHE A 622 -21.51 8.81 7.50
CA PHE A 622 -21.39 10.15 6.94
C PHE A 622 -22.44 10.41 5.86
N GLU A 623 -22.78 9.41 5.04
CA GLU A 623 -23.88 9.54 4.07
C GLU A 623 -25.20 9.92 4.75
N ASN A 624 -25.48 9.33 5.93
CA ASN A 624 -26.73 9.56 6.66
C ASN A 624 -26.69 10.80 7.57
N GLU A 625 -25.52 11.18 8.10
CA GLU A 625 -25.36 12.28 9.07
C GLU A 625 -24.81 13.58 8.44
N GLY A 626 -24.34 13.52 7.20
CA GLY A 626 -23.70 14.60 6.45
C GLY A 626 -22.19 14.35 6.23
N ILE A 627 -21.73 14.45 4.98
CA ILE A 627 -20.33 14.23 4.53
C ILE A 627 -19.26 15.05 5.28
N PHE A 628 -19.65 16.21 5.81
CA PHE A 628 -18.80 17.13 6.59
C PHE A 628 -19.32 17.32 8.01
N ASN A 629 -20.05 16.34 8.54
CA ASN A 629 -20.48 16.37 9.92
C ASN A 629 -19.25 16.29 10.83
N THR A 630 -18.95 17.41 11.49
CA THR A 630 -17.75 17.58 12.33
C THR A 630 -17.79 16.70 13.58
N GLN A 631 -18.99 16.38 14.09
CA GLN A 631 -19.13 15.48 15.23
C GLN A 631 -18.80 14.04 14.82
N THR A 632 -19.34 13.57 13.69
CA THR A 632 -19.01 12.25 13.13
C THR A 632 -17.52 12.15 12.77
N GLY A 633 -16.93 13.20 12.19
CA GLY A 633 -15.49 13.29 11.92
C GLY A 633 -14.63 13.20 13.20
N LYS A 634 -15.01 13.91 14.26
CA LYS A 634 -14.35 13.83 15.57
C LYS A 634 -14.44 12.42 16.16
N GLU A 635 -15.61 11.78 16.08
CA GLU A 635 -15.80 10.43 16.59
C GLU A 635 -15.00 9.39 15.79
N PHE A 636 -14.92 9.53 14.46
CA PHE A 636 -14.06 8.69 13.63
C PHE A 636 -12.58 8.86 14.01
N ARG A 637 -12.12 10.11 14.17
CA ARG A 637 -10.76 10.41 14.65
C ARG A 637 -10.50 9.73 15.99
N GLN A 638 -11.42 9.86 16.95
CA GLN A 638 -11.24 9.32 18.31
C GLN A 638 -11.29 7.79 18.38
N ALA A 639 -12.15 7.15 17.58
CA ALA A 639 -12.37 5.71 17.65
C ALA A 639 -11.46 4.90 16.72
N ILE A 640 -11.01 5.49 15.60
CA ILE A 640 -10.21 4.80 14.58
C ILE A 640 -8.79 5.37 14.50
N LEU A 641 -8.63 6.65 14.18
CA LEU A 641 -7.31 7.22 13.89
C LEU A 641 -6.43 7.40 15.15
N ALA A 642 -7.05 7.70 16.29
CA ALA A 642 -6.37 8.02 17.54
C ALA A 642 -5.90 6.78 18.31
N VAL A 643 -6.45 5.60 18.04
CA VAL A 643 -6.30 4.42 18.92
C VAL A 643 -5.18 3.47 18.50
N GLY A 644 -4.72 3.51 17.24
CA GLY A 644 -3.71 2.57 16.72
C GLY A 644 -3.97 1.11 17.15
N GLY A 645 -2.92 0.38 17.53
CA GLY A 645 -3.01 -1.00 18.02
C GLY A 645 -3.45 -1.16 19.49
N LYS A 646 -3.86 -0.06 20.16
CA LYS A 646 -4.35 -0.11 21.55
C LYS A 646 -5.65 -0.90 21.65
N ASP A 647 -6.57 -0.64 20.73
CA ASP A 647 -7.86 -1.33 20.62
C ASP A 647 -7.78 -2.33 19.46
N THR A 648 -8.51 -3.45 19.53
CA THR A 648 -8.60 -4.33 18.35
C THR A 648 -9.38 -3.63 17.24
N ALA A 649 -9.12 -3.98 15.99
CA ALA A 649 -9.81 -3.38 14.84
C ALA A 649 -11.33 -3.47 14.94
N LEU A 650 -11.86 -4.61 15.41
CA LEU A 650 -13.30 -4.79 15.62
C LEU A 650 -13.83 -3.89 16.74
N GLU A 651 -13.12 -3.78 17.87
CA GLU A 651 -13.52 -2.90 18.98
C GLU A 651 -13.51 -1.43 18.53
N ALA A 652 -12.44 -0.99 17.85
CA ALA A 652 -12.33 0.35 17.29
C ALA A 652 -13.51 0.67 16.34
N PHE A 653 -13.83 -0.28 15.45
CA PHE A 653 -14.97 -0.16 14.54
C PHE A 653 -16.31 -0.09 15.28
N VAL A 654 -16.54 -0.98 16.25
CA VAL A 654 -17.78 -1.00 17.06
C VAL A 654 -17.90 0.27 17.90
N ASN A 655 -16.81 0.82 18.43
CA ASN A 655 -16.80 2.09 19.14
C ASN A 655 -17.24 3.25 18.24
N PHE A 656 -16.91 3.21 16.95
CA PHE A 656 -17.35 4.21 15.97
C PHE A 656 -18.79 4.00 15.47
N ARG A 657 -19.18 2.75 15.18
CA ARG A 657 -20.48 2.42 14.53
C ARG A 657 -21.59 2.01 15.48
N GLY A 658 -21.25 1.66 16.73
CA GLY A 658 -22.17 1.09 17.71
C GLY A 658 -22.60 -0.36 17.40
N ARG A 659 -22.00 -0.99 16.39
CA ARG A 659 -22.30 -2.36 15.93
C ARG A 659 -21.16 -2.94 15.10
N GLU A 660 -21.20 -4.24 14.86
CA GLU A 660 -20.28 -4.94 13.95
C GLU A 660 -20.49 -4.52 12.47
N PRO A 661 -19.48 -4.73 11.61
CA PRO A 661 -19.53 -4.37 10.18
C PRO A 661 -20.62 -5.10 9.40
N LYS A 662 -21.11 -4.46 8.33
CA LYS A 662 -22.08 -5.02 7.39
C LYS A 662 -21.67 -4.78 5.94
N ILE A 663 -21.95 -5.75 5.07
CA ILE A 663 -21.59 -5.69 3.64
C ILE A 663 -22.53 -4.80 2.82
N ASP A 664 -23.72 -4.47 3.32
CA ASP A 664 -24.76 -3.75 2.58
C ASP A 664 -24.25 -2.46 1.92
N ALA A 665 -23.48 -1.65 2.66
CA ALA A 665 -22.92 -0.41 2.15
C ALA A 665 -21.94 -0.64 0.99
N LEU A 666 -21.09 -1.67 1.09
CA LEU A 666 -20.19 -2.05 0.00
C LEU A 666 -20.99 -2.40 -1.26
N LEU A 667 -22.02 -3.24 -1.16
CA LEU A 667 -22.82 -3.63 -2.33
C LEU A 667 -23.50 -2.41 -3.00
N ARG A 668 -23.94 -1.41 -2.20
CA ARG A 668 -24.45 -0.15 -2.73
C ARG A 668 -23.34 0.67 -3.41
N HIS A 669 -22.18 0.82 -2.77
CA HIS A 669 -21.03 1.55 -3.31
C HIS A 669 -20.39 0.88 -4.54
N GLN A 670 -20.76 -0.36 -4.85
CA GLN A 670 -20.41 -1.04 -6.10
C GLN A 670 -21.50 -0.89 -7.18
N GLY A 671 -22.67 -0.31 -6.86
CA GLY A 671 -23.79 -0.15 -7.79
C GLY A 671 -24.60 -1.44 -8.03
N TRP A 672 -24.50 -2.44 -7.14
CA TRP A 672 -25.12 -3.76 -7.33
C TRP A 672 -26.46 -3.94 -6.61
N THR A 673 -26.99 -2.86 -6.04
CA THR A 673 -28.31 -2.86 -5.41
C THR A 673 -29.16 -1.74 -6.01
N ASN A 674 -30.48 -1.93 -6.02
CA ASN A 674 -31.43 -0.96 -6.57
C ASN A 674 -31.73 0.23 -5.64
N ASP A 675 -31.10 0.28 -4.47
CA ASP A 675 -31.30 1.35 -3.49
C ASP A 675 -30.43 2.55 -3.87
N ASN A 676 -30.93 3.37 -4.79
CA ASN A 676 -30.38 4.67 -5.14
C ASN A 676 -30.49 5.63 -3.93
N LYS A 677 -29.56 5.51 -2.97
CA LYS A 677 -29.14 6.64 -2.17
C LYS A 677 -27.99 7.29 -2.93
N THR A 678 -28.30 8.38 -3.61
CA THR A 678 -27.31 9.31 -4.12
C THR A 678 -26.65 9.97 -2.91
N ALA A 679 -25.49 9.46 -2.52
CA ALA A 679 -24.53 10.13 -1.67
C ALA A 679 -23.19 10.21 -2.42
#